data_AF-A0AAE0VMK7-F1
#
_entry.id   AF-A0AAE0VMK7-F1
#
_cell.length_a   1.000
_cell.length_b   1.000
_cell.length_c   1.000
_cell.angle_alpha   90.00
_cell.angle_beta   90.00
_cell.angle_gamma   90.00
#
_symmetry.space_group_name_H-M   'P 1'
#
loop_
_entity.id
_entity.type
_entity.pdbx_description
1 polymer ?
#
loop_
_entity_poly.entity_id
_entity_poly.type
_entity_poly.pdbx_seq_one_letter_code
_entity_poly.pdbx_strand_id
1 'polypeptide(L)'
;MEKKQILMQQLKGEVQIGMLENRRLAELLIENEEVIQTVGNIYWGKVQRVVEGLQAAFIDIGEKTDGFLHFSDVGTTSEDYQHLVIDDDDAFEDDEDEEDIVKPSEAKKQPLKKRGQQTLREKRRQHTQMIASKLTPGDMILVQVIKEPIGNKGYRLTSDITIAGHFVVLLPFGGGSLAISKRINNRKERKRLRMIVKNFEQMKNCGAIIRTVAEDQNEDILKRDVSGLISKWVNIENLIKKAKRPMLVHREDDIITSTLRDYLKSDVDEIITNSQHIFRQTQNFLTWASPQMEEKLRLYKGRLPLFDAYGVAKDAESITKNKIWLRSGGYIIIEHTEAMVVIDVNSGKYTARKEQEENSLKTNLEAAREVAHQLRLRDIGGIIVVDFIDLLERDNTVKVYDALRAELKLDRARSNILPMSEFGIIQITRERIRPSLTQRMRASCPTCNGTGILMSKKNTFQQIERWLRKYALSPKAVFSKLQLRINPELLKDEGKPSFIMLSIIWFAQHLIRGESTNMGRPCIFVRLTGCDLRCSYCDTKYAYHEGQIMSMNEVLQTIQKYPCSLILITGGEPLLQHDCYMLLTALCDNHYEVMLETSGHILTDAVDKRVKKIIDMKTPSSLMSKKNNYENLKFCSMHDEVKFVIGSKEDYEWSKHLILTTNLTNRTNVLFSPVFETLPPLSLATWILTDAIPVRFQIQLHKYIWEPNTKGV
;
A
#
# COMPACT_ATOMS: atom_id res chain seq x y z
N MET A 1 -22.81 31.74 -9.43
CA MET A 1 -21.48 31.13 -9.59
C MET A 1 -21.33 30.06 -8.52
N GLU A 2 -20.78 28.91 -8.89
CA GLU A 2 -20.51 27.82 -7.95
C GLU A 2 -19.35 28.24 -7.04
N LYS A 3 -19.49 28.01 -5.73
CA LYS A 3 -18.43 28.38 -4.80
C LYS A 3 -17.33 27.35 -4.80
N LYS A 4 -16.09 27.79 -5.04
CA LYS A 4 -14.91 26.93 -5.06
C LYS A 4 -13.96 27.26 -3.93
N GLN A 5 -13.55 26.25 -3.17
CA GLN A 5 -12.63 26.41 -2.04
C GLN A 5 -11.52 25.37 -2.13
N ILE A 6 -10.33 25.72 -1.65
CA ILE A 6 -9.20 24.79 -1.55
C ILE A 6 -8.86 24.60 -0.06
N LEU A 7 -8.96 23.36 0.44
CA LEU A 7 -8.65 22.99 1.81
C LEU A 7 -7.33 22.19 1.84
N MET A 8 -6.30 22.71 2.50
CA MET A 8 -5.00 22.04 2.62
C MET A 8 -4.70 21.69 4.07
N GLN A 9 -4.72 20.39 4.43
CA GLN A 9 -4.39 19.94 5.78
C GLN A 9 -3.12 19.09 5.84
N GLN A 10 -2.35 19.27 6.90
CA GLN A 10 -1.21 18.43 7.25
C GLN A 10 -1.55 17.59 8.49
N LEU A 11 -1.33 16.28 8.42
CA LEU A 11 -1.66 15.30 9.46
C LEU A 11 -0.56 14.23 9.54
N LYS A 12 0.21 14.20 10.64
CA LYS A 12 1.24 13.17 10.91
C LYS A 12 2.24 12.92 9.76
N GLY A 13 2.61 13.96 9.00
CA GLY A 13 3.53 13.87 7.86
C GLY A 13 2.85 13.72 6.50
N GLU A 14 1.56 13.39 6.46
CA GLU A 14 0.74 13.40 5.24
C GLU A 14 0.21 14.81 4.95
N VAL A 15 0.22 15.20 3.67
CA VAL A 15 -0.42 16.43 3.15
C VAL A 15 -1.62 16.03 2.32
N GLN A 16 -2.79 16.54 2.69
CA GLN A 16 -4.04 16.34 1.96
C GLN A 16 -4.56 17.68 1.42
N ILE A 17 -4.88 17.74 0.14
CA ILE A 17 -5.49 18.91 -0.51
C ILE A 17 -6.85 18.51 -1.09
N GLY A 18 -7.91 19.01 -0.47
CA GLY A 18 -9.28 18.84 -0.92
C GLY A 18 -9.77 20.06 -1.68
N MET A 19 -10.26 19.84 -2.90
CA MET A 19 -10.93 20.86 -3.70
C MET A 19 -12.43 20.75 -3.54
N LEU A 20 -13.09 21.83 -3.17
CA LEU A 20 -14.52 21.87 -2.93
C LEU A 20 -15.24 22.59 -4.06
N GLU A 21 -16.32 21.98 -4.56
CA GLU A 21 -17.31 22.60 -5.45
C GLU A 21 -18.66 22.56 -4.73
N ASN A 22 -19.30 23.71 -4.55
CA ASN A 22 -20.62 23.82 -3.86
C ASN A 22 -20.66 23.15 -2.46
N ARG A 23 -19.55 23.23 -1.70
CA ARG A 23 -19.35 22.58 -0.39
C ARG A 23 -19.32 21.04 -0.38
N ARG A 24 -19.17 20.36 -1.53
CA ARG A 24 -18.74 18.96 -1.59
C ARG A 24 -17.30 18.86 -2.07
N LEU A 25 -16.61 17.81 -1.62
CA LEU A 25 -15.23 17.52 -2.02
C LEU A 25 -15.21 16.93 -3.44
N ALA A 26 -14.86 17.72 -4.46
CA ALA A 26 -14.87 17.30 -5.86
C ALA A 26 -13.62 16.49 -6.25
N GLU A 27 -12.45 16.90 -5.76
CA GLU A 27 -11.17 16.20 -5.93
C GLU A 27 -10.43 16.16 -4.58
N LEU A 28 -9.68 15.09 -4.34
CA LEU A 28 -8.80 14.96 -3.18
C LEU A 28 -7.41 14.51 -3.63
N LEU A 29 -6.38 15.21 -3.20
CA LEU A 29 -4.99 14.88 -3.46
C LEU A 29 -4.31 14.56 -2.12
N ILE A 30 -3.47 13.53 -2.09
CA ILE A 30 -2.80 13.03 -0.89
C ILE A 30 -1.35 12.70 -1.24
N GLU A 31 -0.40 13.23 -0.47
CA GLU A 31 1.04 12.95 -0.55
C GLU A 31 1.59 12.60 0.84
N ASN A 32 2.40 11.55 0.93
CA ASN A 32 3.08 11.11 2.16
C ASN A 32 4.44 10.47 1.80
N GLU A 33 5.21 10.03 2.81
CA GLU A 33 6.58 9.51 2.60
C GLU A 33 6.65 8.25 1.72
N GLU A 34 5.58 7.44 1.66
CA GLU A 34 5.49 6.25 0.81
C GLU A 34 4.97 6.57 -0.60
N VAL A 35 4.24 7.69 -0.75
CA VAL A 35 3.51 8.10 -1.96
C VAL A 35 3.90 9.53 -2.33
N ILE A 36 5.12 9.66 -2.85
CA ILE A 36 5.64 10.91 -3.44
C ILE A 36 5.23 10.94 -4.93
N GLN A 37 4.69 12.05 -5.41
CA GLN A 37 4.36 12.19 -6.83
C GLN A 37 5.64 12.22 -7.68
N THR A 38 5.67 11.43 -8.76
CA THR A 38 6.84 11.34 -9.66
C THR A 38 6.52 11.76 -11.10
N VAL A 39 5.25 11.90 -11.47
CA VAL A 39 4.85 12.51 -12.74
C VAL A 39 5.43 13.92 -12.85
N GLY A 40 6.10 14.21 -13.97
CA GLY A 40 6.83 15.47 -14.21
C GLY A 40 8.32 15.40 -13.93
N ASN A 41 8.79 14.46 -13.08
CA ASN A 41 10.22 14.28 -12.80
C ASN A 41 11.02 14.00 -14.08
N ILE A 42 12.20 14.61 -14.18
CA ILE A 42 13.14 14.43 -15.28
C ILE A 42 14.36 13.68 -14.77
N TYR A 43 14.71 12.60 -15.45
CA TYR A 43 15.83 11.73 -15.15
C TYR A 43 16.81 11.74 -16.31
N TRP A 44 18.11 11.73 -15.99
CA TRP A 44 19.14 11.29 -16.92
C TRP A 44 19.18 9.77 -16.82
N GLY A 45 18.56 9.06 -17.76
CA GLY A 45 18.38 7.60 -17.74
C GLY A 45 19.33 6.88 -18.69
N LYS A 46 19.47 5.57 -18.52
CA LYS A 46 20.28 4.69 -19.38
C LYS A 46 19.42 3.67 -20.12
N VAL A 47 19.57 3.55 -21.43
CA VAL A 47 18.92 2.50 -22.23
C VAL A 47 19.45 1.13 -21.77
N GLN A 48 18.60 0.33 -21.11
CA GLN A 48 18.94 -1.04 -20.71
C GLN A 48 18.76 -2.02 -21.87
N ARG A 49 17.66 -1.89 -22.62
CA ARG A 49 17.35 -2.72 -23.79
C ARG A 49 16.37 -2.03 -24.73
N VAL A 50 16.45 -2.39 -26.00
CA VAL A 50 15.52 -1.96 -27.05
C VAL A 50 14.73 -3.19 -27.52
N VAL A 51 13.41 -3.04 -27.69
CA VAL A 51 12.50 -4.14 -28.05
C VAL A 51 11.68 -3.71 -29.26
N GLU A 52 12.18 -4.04 -30.46
CA GLU A 52 11.57 -3.64 -31.74
C GLU A 52 10.10 -4.08 -31.88
N GLY A 53 9.77 -5.29 -31.42
CA GLY A 53 8.40 -5.83 -31.45
C GLY A 53 7.40 -5.07 -30.59
N LEU A 54 7.86 -4.26 -29.63
CA LEU A 54 7.03 -3.34 -28.83
C LEU A 54 7.18 -1.87 -29.28
N GLN A 55 8.01 -1.61 -30.30
CA GLN A 55 8.43 -0.28 -30.72
C GLN A 55 8.84 0.63 -29.55
N ALA A 56 9.66 0.08 -28.64
CA ALA A 56 10.00 0.76 -27.39
C ALA A 56 11.40 0.39 -26.86
N ALA A 57 11.94 1.27 -26.00
CA ALA A 57 13.11 1.04 -25.18
C ALA A 57 12.76 1.00 -23.69
N PHE A 58 13.50 0.21 -22.92
CA PHE A 58 13.45 0.20 -21.46
C PHE A 58 14.64 1.00 -20.93
N ILE A 59 14.35 1.98 -20.07
CA ILE A 59 15.30 2.97 -19.56
C ILE A 59 15.42 2.80 -18.05
N ASP A 60 16.63 2.52 -17.58
CA ASP A 60 16.99 2.59 -16.16
C ASP A 60 17.11 4.05 -15.75
N ILE A 61 16.26 4.44 -14.80
CA ILE A 61 16.18 5.78 -14.22
C ILE A 61 16.65 5.81 -12.74
N GLY A 62 17.21 4.70 -12.24
CA GLY A 62 17.60 4.52 -10.83
C GLY A 62 16.46 4.05 -9.90
N GLU A 63 15.28 3.75 -10.44
CA GLU A 63 14.11 3.26 -9.71
C GLU A 63 14.05 1.72 -9.67
N LYS A 64 13.16 1.15 -8.84
CA LYS A 64 12.97 -0.32 -8.73
C LYS A 64 12.50 -1.00 -10.03
N THR A 65 11.94 -0.25 -10.97
CA THR A 65 11.43 -0.75 -12.25
C THR A 65 11.86 0.18 -13.39
N ASP A 66 12.34 -0.41 -14.48
CA ASP A 66 12.67 0.33 -15.71
C ASP A 66 11.47 1.13 -16.21
N GLY A 67 11.73 2.33 -16.71
CA GLY A 67 10.75 3.12 -17.46
C GLY A 67 10.62 2.65 -18.90
N PHE A 68 9.39 2.66 -19.41
CA PHE A 68 9.02 2.32 -20.78
C PHE A 68 8.94 3.58 -21.64
N LEU A 69 9.81 3.67 -22.64
CA LEU A 69 9.90 4.76 -23.60
C LEU A 69 9.49 4.26 -24.99
N HIS A 70 8.32 4.67 -25.48
CA HIS A 70 7.83 4.27 -26.80
C HIS A 70 8.52 5.11 -27.89
N PHE A 71 8.79 4.55 -29.07
CA PHE A 71 9.54 5.24 -30.13
C PHE A 71 8.81 6.47 -30.73
N SER A 72 7.51 6.65 -30.50
CA SER A 72 6.81 7.92 -30.81
C SER A 72 7.09 9.04 -29.82
N ASP A 73 7.58 8.69 -28.64
CA ASP A 73 7.83 9.60 -27.50
C ASP A 73 9.35 9.85 -27.38
N VAL A 74 10.13 9.48 -28.41
CA VAL A 74 11.58 9.65 -28.53
C VAL A 74 11.86 10.73 -29.57
N GLY A 75 12.24 11.91 -29.09
CA GLY A 75 12.77 13.01 -29.88
C GLY A 75 11.86 13.41 -31.03
N THR A 76 10.72 14.04 -30.73
CA THR A 76 9.96 14.73 -31.78
C THR A 76 10.85 15.79 -32.41
N THR A 77 11.12 15.64 -33.71
CA THR A 77 11.76 16.68 -34.52
C THR A 77 10.92 17.94 -34.47
N SER A 78 11.52 19.11 -34.72
CA SER A 78 10.82 20.40 -34.74
C SER A 78 9.57 20.40 -35.66
N GLU A 79 9.55 19.53 -36.67
CA GLU A 79 8.43 19.26 -37.58
C GLU A 79 7.21 18.59 -36.90
N ASP A 80 7.40 17.68 -35.94
CA ASP A 80 6.28 17.08 -35.17
C ASP A 80 5.73 18.07 -34.13
N TYR A 81 6.58 18.97 -33.57
CA TYR A 81 6.09 20.13 -32.82
C TYR A 81 5.26 21.08 -33.70
N GLN A 82 5.65 21.29 -34.96
CA GLN A 82 4.82 22.05 -35.90
C GLN A 82 3.45 21.36 -36.14
N HIS A 83 3.38 20.02 -36.16
CA HIS A 83 2.10 19.29 -36.23
C HIS A 83 1.25 19.35 -34.93
N LEU A 84 1.81 19.74 -33.79
CA LEU A 84 1.03 20.09 -32.58
C LEU A 84 0.56 21.56 -32.59
N VAL A 85 1.09 22.38 -33.51
CA VAL A 85 0.87 23.83 -33.60
C VAL A 85 -0.02 24.20 -34.81
N ILE A 86 -0.01 23.41 -35.88
CA ILE A 86 -0.84 23.57 -37.08
C ILE A 86 -2.06 22.65 -36.97
N ASP A 87 -3.17 23.15 -36.43
CA ASP A 87 -4.52 22.56 -36.60
C ASP A 87 -5.69 23.44 -36.04
N ASP A 88 -5.56 24.78 -36.02
CA ASP A 88 -6.67 25.70 -35.62
C ASP A 88 -6.66 27.09 -36.31
N ASP A 89 -5.54 27.56 -36.88
CA ASP A 89 -5.48 28.89 -37.51
C ASP A 89 -5.96 28.83 -39.00
N ASP A 90 -5.79 27.71 -39.72
CA ASP A 90 -6.21 27.50 -41.13
C ASP A 90 -7.73 27.22 -41.31
N ALA A 91 -8.53 27.31 -40.25
CA ALA A 91 -9.99 27.08 -40.29
C ALA A 91 -10.81 28.40 -40.35
N PHE A 92 -10.13 29.54 -40.53
CA PHE A 92 -10.73 30.88 -40.46
C PHE A 92 -10.22 31.88 -41.52
N GLU A 93 -9.55 31.36 -42.55
CA GLU A 93 -9.37 31.94 -43.89
C GLU A 93 -9.91 30.83 -44.82
N ASP A 94 -11.00 30.96 -45.59
CA ASP A 94 -11.62 32.12 -46.21
C ASP A 94 -13.13 32.23 -45.90
N ASP A 95 -13.64 33.44 -45.65
CA ASP A 95 -15.07 33.82 -45.77
C ASP A 95 -15.20 35.35 -45.58
N GLU A 96 -14.68 36.15 -46.53
CA GLU A 96 -15.07 37.56 -46.70
C GLU A 96 -14.86 37.96 -48.18
N ASP A 97 -15.98 38.22 -48.86
CA ASP A 97 -16.20 39.03 -50.07
C ASP A 97 -15.58 38.63 -51.43
N GLU A 98 -16.38 37.92 -52.25
CA GLU A 98 -16.55 38.28 -53.67
C GLU A 98 -17.96 37.91 -54.18
N GLU A 99 -18.85 38.90 -54.29
CA GLU A 99 -20.06 38.80 -55.12
C GLU A 99 -19.67 38.92 -56.59
N ASP A 100 -19.89 37.89 -57.44
CA ASP A 100 -20.71 38.04 -58.66
C ASP A 100 -20.89 36.80 -59.57
N ILE A 101 -22.03 36.77 -60.27
CA ILE A 101 -22.31 36.20 -61.61
C ILE A 101 -22.32 34.65 -61.89
N VAL A 102 -23.56 34.12 -61.91
CA VAL A 102 -24.21 33.29 -62.98
C VAL A 102 -23.67 31.89 -63.42
N LYS A 103 -24.41 30.87 -62.95
CA LYS A 103 -24.93 29.62 -63.61
C LYS A 103 -23.98 28.52 -64.19
N PRO A 104 -24.46 27.25 -64.25
CA PRO A 104 -23.62 26.08 -64.51
C PRO A 104 -23.69 25.53 -65.94
N SER A 105 -22.58 24.96 -66.43
CA SER A 105 -22.60 24.02 -67.57
C SER A 105 -21.51 22.95 -67.50
N GLU A 106 -21.90 21.74 -67.84
CA GLU A 106 -21.16 20.48 -67.88
C GLU A 106 -19.84 20.52 -68.70
N ALA A 107 -18.80 19.78 -68.27
CA ALA A 107 -18.13 18.78 -69.13
C ALA A 107 -16.99 17.98 -68.46
N LYS A 108 -17.11 16.65 -68.53
CA LYS A 108 -16.06 15.64 -68.84
C LYS A 108 -14.85 15.44 -67.89
N LYS A 109 -14.80 14.22 -67.34
CA LYS A 109 -13.68 13.61 -66.61
C LYS A 109 -12.52 13.16 -67.54
N GLN A 110 -11.37 12.91 -66.90
CA GLN A 110 -10.21 12.07 -67.30
C GLN A 110 -8.98 12.80 -67.92
N PRO A 111 -7.74 12.25 -67.75
CA PRO A 111 -7.08 12.12 -66.45
C PRO A 111 -5.55 12.46 -66.48
N LEU A 112 -5.02 13.15 -65.46
CA LEU A 112 -3.57 13.36 -65.33
C LEU A 112 -2.97 12.71 -64.06
N LYS A 113 -2.32 11.56 -64.31
CA LYS A 113 -1.27 10.85 -63.56
C LYS A 113 -1.07 11.20 -62.07
N LYS A 114 -1.47 10.28 -61.19
CA LYS A 114 -1.06 10.24 -59.78
C LYS A 114 0.47 10.15 -59.65
N ARG A 115 1.11 11.20 -59.13
CA ARG A 115 2.39 11.08 -58.42
C ARG A 115 2.08 10.74 -56.96
N GLY A 116 2.68 9.69 -56.41
CA GLY A 116 2.25 9.10 -55.15
C GLY A 116 2.42 10.03 -53.95
N GLN A 117 1.31 10.48 -53.36
CA GLN A 117 1.29 10.96 -51.99
C GLN A 117 1.38 9.76 -51.06
N GLN A 118 2.54 9.54 -50.45
CA GLN A 118 2.64 8.68 -49.27
C GLN A 118 1.74 9.25 -48.17
N THR A 119 0.98 8.38 -47.54
CA THR A 119 0.07 8.77 -46.45
C THR A 119 0.87 9.21 -45.23
N LEU A 120 0.34 10.15 -44.42
CA LEU A 120 0.96 10.60 -43.16
C LEU A 120 1.33 9.43 -42.23
N ARG A 121 0.59 8.32 -42.33
CA ARG A 121 0.80 7.07 -41.59
C ARG A 121 2.08 6.32 -42.02
N GLU A 122 2.48 6.42 -43.28
CA GLU A 122 3.72 5.83 -43.80
C GLU A 122 4.95 6.65 -43.39
N LYS A 123 4.86 7.99 -43.42
CA LYS A 123 5.92 8.88 -42.90
C LYS A 123 6.21 8.64 -41.43
N ARG A 124 5.18 8.61 -40.57
CA ARG A 124 5.35 8.29 -39.14
C ARG A 124 6.03 6.94 -38.93
N ARG A 125 5.59 5.90 -39.65
CA ARG A 125 6.18 4.55 -39.55
C ARG A 125 7.66 4.51 -39.93
N GLN A 126 8.07 5.24 -40.98
CA GLN A 126 9.48 5.36 -41.36
C GLN A 126 10.29 6.10 -40.28
N HIS A 127 9.75 7.19 -39.73
CA HIS A 127 10.40 7.95 -38.66
C HIS A 127 10.62 7.10 -37.39
N THR A 128 9.58 6.37 -36.95
CA THR A 128 9.66 5.42 -35.83
C THR A 128 10.73 4.32 -36.03
N GLN A 129 10.91 3.84 -37.28
CA GLN A 129 11.95 2.86 -37.61
C GLN A 129 13.37 3.46 -37.62
N MET A 130 13.53 4.70 -38.08
CA MET A 130 14.83 5.40 -38.00
C MET A 130 15.21 5.70 -36.55
N ILE A 131 14.25 6.04 -35.68
CA ILE A 131 14.50 6.26 -34.26
C ILE A 131 14.87 4.95 -33.53
N ALA A 132 14.20 3.84 -33.86
CA ALA A 132 14.57 2.51 -33.36
C ALA A 132 16.05 2.18 -33.62
N SER A 133 16.56 2.54 -34.80
CA SER A 133 17.96 2.32 -35.19
C SER A 133 18.98 3.28 -34.54
N LYS A 134 18.53 4.33 -33.83
CA LYS A 134 19.39 5.33 -33.16
C LYS A 134 19.63 5.06 -31.68
N LEU A 135 18.76 4.29 -31.02
CA LEU A 135 18.92 3.93 -29.60
C LEU A 135 19.66 2.60 -29.48
N THR A 136 20.79 2.59 -28.77
CA THR A 136 21.55 1.37 -28.48
C THR A 136 21.56 1.07 -26.98
N PRO A 137 21.58 -0.21 -26.56
CA PRO A 137 21.75 -0.57 -25.16
C PRO A 137 23.06 -0.01 -24.62
N GLY A 138 22.99 0.83 -23.60
CA GLY A 138 24.14 1.57 -23.07
C GLY A 138 23.99 3.09 -23.13
N ASP A 139 23.23 3.62 -24.09
CA ASP A 139 23.09 5.06 -24.32
C ASP A 139 22.44 5.78 -23.14
N MET A 140 22.89 7.01 -22.88
CA MET A 140 22.25 7.89 -21.90
C MET A 140 21.27 8.83 -22.60
N ILE A 141 20.06 8.96 -22.04
CA ILE A 141 18.97 9.75 -22.61
C ILE A 141 18.25 10.52 -21.51
N LEU A 142 17.90 11.77 -21.81
CA LEU A 142 17.08 12.60 -20.93
C LEU A 142 15.62 12.22 -21.09
N VAL A 143 14.95 11.86 -19.99
CA VAL A 143 13.58 11.35 -20.00
C VAL A 143 12.73 11.98 -18.89
N GLN A 144 11.47 12.28 -19.21
CA GLN A 144 10.46 12.76 -18.27
C GLN A 144 9.39 11.70 -18.01
N VAL A 145 8.96 11.56 -16.76
CA VAL A 145 7.85 10.68 -16.38
C VAL A 145 6.51 11.32 -16.77
N ILE A 146 5.80 10.72 -17.74
CA ILE A 146 4.42 11.09 -18.08
C ILE A 146 3.43 10.34 -17.18
N LYS A 147 3.69 9.06 -16.89
CA LYS A 147 2.79 8.22 -16.08
C LYS A 147 3.58 7.39 -15.08
N GLU A 148 3.10 7.37 -13.85
CA GLU A 148 3.52 6.47 -12.78
C GLU A 148 3.26 4.99 -13.15
N PRO A 149 3.98 4.04 -12.52
CA PRO A 149 3.73 2.62 -12.69
C PRO A 149 2.32 2.25 -12.21
N ILE A 150 1.65 1.38 -12.97
CA ILE A 150 0.30 0.90 -12.63
C ILE A 150 0.32 -0.64 -12.69
N GLY A 151 0.24 -1.26 -11.51
CA GLY A 151 0.42 -2.71 -11.36
C GLY A 151 1.81 -3.14 -11.84
N ASN A 152 1.86 -4.12 -12.74
CA ASN A 152 3.11 -4.66 -13.27
C ASN A 152 3.73 -3.83 -14.43
N LYS A 153 3.12 -2.69 -14.81
CA LYS A 153 3.66 -1.79 -15.84
C LYS A 153 4.52 -0.72 -15.16
N GLY A 154 5.79 -0.62 -15.56
CA GLY A 154 6.71 0.44 -15.12
C GLY A 154 6.28 1.84 -15.58
N TYR A 155 7.08 2.85 -15.20
CA TYR A 155 6.86 4.25 -15.60
C TYR A 155 6.68 4.40 -17.11
N ARG A 156 5.78 5.27 -17.58
CA ARG A 156 5.80 5.72 -18.98
C ARG A 156 6.64 6.98 -19.10
N LEU A 157 7.62 6.94 -20.00
CA LEU A 157 8.57 8.01 -20.27
C LEU A 157 8.34 8.66 -21.64
N THR A 158 8.80 9.90 -21.76
CA THR A 158 9.11 10.58 -23.03
C THR A 158 10.48 11.24 -22.94
N SER A 159 11.14 11.50 -24.06
CA SER A 159 12.27 12.43 -24.12
C SER A 159 11.87 13.85 -24.56
N ASP A 160 10.60 14.08 -24.87
CA ASP A 160 10.04 15.40 -25.17
C ASP A 160 9.81 16.13 -23.83
N ILE A 161 10.89 16.70 -23.31
CA ILE A 161 10.91 17.34 -22.00
C ILE A 161 10.03 18.59 -21.99
N THR A 162 9.23 18.73 -20.94
CA THR A 162 8.40 19.90 -20.67
C THR A 162 8.63 20.38 -19.24
N ILE A 163 8.62 21.71 -19.00
CA ILE A 163 8.69 22.26 -17.64
C ILE A 163 7.45 23.12 -17.41
N ALA A 164 6.60 22.72 -16.47
CA ALA A 164 5.34 23.37 -16.20
C ALA A 164 5.50 24.60 -15.31
N GLY A 165 5.22 25.79 -15.85
CA GLY A 165 4.95 27.01 -15.10
C GLY A 165 3.46 27.22 -14.86
N HIS A 166 3.12 28.35 -14.23
CA HIS A 166 1.73 28.67 -13.92
C HIS A 166 0.98 29.22 -15.13
N PHE A 167 1.65 30.07 -15.92
CA PHE A 167 1.10 30.70 -17.12
C PHE A 167 1.63 30.05 -18.40
N VAL A 168 2.87 29.57 -18.38
CA VAL A 168 3.55 29.00 -19.54
C VAL A 168 4.09 27.60 -19.23
N VAL A 169 4.01 26.67 -20.17
CA VAL A 169 4.79 25.42 -20.16
C VAL A 169 5.96 25.61 -21.11
N LEU A 170 7.20 25.50 -20.61
CA LEU A 170 8.41 25.60 -21.43
C LEU A 170 8.66 24.27 -22.14
N LEU A 171 9.00 24.34 -23.43
CA LEU A 171 9.42 23.23 -24.28
C LEU A 171 10.89 23.45 -24.67
N PRO A 172 11.89 22.94 -23.92
CA PRO A 172 13.29 23.31 -24.14
C PRO A 172 13.80 23.02 -25.56
N PHE A 173 13.30 21.94 -26.20
CA PHE A 173 13.63 21.55 -27.57
C PHE A 173 12.67 22.09 -28.64
N GLY A 174 11.68 22.89 -28.25
CA GLY A 174 10.61 23.36 -29.15
C GLY A 174 11.01 24.38 -30.21
N GLY A 175 12.28 24.82 -30.29
CA GLY A 175 12.81 25.60 -31.41
C GLY A 175 12.08 26.93 -31.69
N GLY A 176 11.61 27.62 -30.65
CA GLY A 176 10.84 28.86 -30.78
C GLY A 176 9.36 28.70 -31.16
N SER A 177 8.84 27.47 -31.25
CA SER A 177 7.42 27.22 -31.50
C SER A 177 6.53 27.69 -30.33
N LEU A 178 5.41 28.34 -30.64
CA LEU A 178 4.47 28.87 -29.65
C LEU A 178 3.06 28.32 -29.87
N ALA A 179 2.57 27.57 -28.89
CA ALA A 179 1.19 27.10 -28.82
C ALA A 179 0.38 27.87 -27.78
N ILE A 180 -0.94 27.91 -27.95
CA ILE A 180 -1.88 28.54 -27.02
C ILE A 180 -2.98 27.55 -26.73
N SER A 181 -3.34 27.39 -25.45
CA SER A 181 -4.42 26.50 -25.02
C SER A 181 -5.68 26.68 -25.87
N LYS A 182 -6.25 25.56 -26.35
CA LYS A 182 -7.51 25.53 -27.12
C LYS A 182 -8.74 26.05 -26.33
N ARG A 183 -8.59 26.33 -25.03
CA ARG A 183 -9.65 26.92 -24.20
C ARG A 183 -9.71 28.46 -24.29
N ILE A 184 -8.65 29.11 -24.79
CA ILE A 184 -8.63 30.56 -25.01
C ILE A 184 -9.30 30.84 -26.35
N ASN A 185 -10.60 31.17 -26.33
CA ASN A 185 -11.41 31.35 -27.54
C ASN A 185 -11.27 32.76 -28.16
N ASN A 186 -10.86 33.76 -27.38
CA ASN A 186 -10.77 35.14 -27.84
C ASN A 186 -9.55 35.34 -28.78
N ARG A 187 -9.81 35.51 -30.09
CA ARG A 187 -8.76 35.71 -31.11
C ARG A 187 -7.82 36.89 -30.81
N LYS A 188 -8.32 38.01 -30.28
CA LYS A 188 -7.51 39.19 -29.94
C LYS A 188 -6.53 38.86 -28.81
N GLU A 189 -7.01 38.15 -27.79
CA GLU A 189 -6.21 37.73 -26.64
C GLU A 189 -5.16 36.67 -27.02
N ARG A 190 -5.53 35.68 -27.85
CA ARG A 190 -4.57 34.74 -28.46
C ARG A 190 -3.43 35.50 -29.15
N LYS A 191 -3.75 36.48 -29.99
CA LYS A 191 -2.73 37.28 -30.72
C LYS A 191 -1.86 38.12 -29.77
N ARG A 192 -2.43 38.73 -28.73
CA ARG A 192 -1.71 39.48 -27.68
C ARG A 192 -0.70 38.59 -26.95
N LEU A 193 -1.17 37.47 -26.38
CA LEU A 193 -0.33 36.54 -25.62
C LEU A 193 0.78 35.92 -26.49
N ARG A 194 0.46 35.54 -27.74
CA ARG A 194 1.45 35.05 -28.72
C ARG A 194 2.57 36.07 -28.96
N MET A 195 2.21 37.35 -29.12
CA MET A 195 3.16 38.43 -29.39
C MET A 195 4.06 38.72 -28.18
N ILE A 196 3.49 38.80 -26.98
CA ILE A 196 4.25 39.03 -25.73
C ILE A 196 5.32 37.95 -25.55
N VAL A 197 4.94 36.67 -25.57
CA VAL A 197 5.89 35.56 -25.33
C VAL A 197 6.91 35.43 -26.47
N LYS A 198 6.53 35.74 -27.71
CA LYS A 198 7.47 35.76 -28.86
C LYS A 198 8.55 36.83 -28.75
N ASN A 199 8.25 37.96 -28.10
CA ASN A 199 9.20 39.06 -27.94
C ASN A 199 10.24 38.80 -26.84
N PHE A 200 10.07 37.78 -26.00
CA PHE A 200 11.05 37.40 -24.98
C PHE A 200 12.27 36.75 -25.64
N GLU A 201 13.43 37.41 -25.57
CA GLU A 201 14.65 36.94 -26.24
C GLU A 201 15.08 35.53 -25.84
N GLN A 202 14.78 35.14 -24.60
CA GLN A 202 15.11 33.84 -24.04
C GLN A 202 14.30 32.70 -24.70
N MET A 203 13.22 33.02 -25.42
CA MET A 203 12.38 32.07 -26.17
C MET A 203 12.84 31.81 -27.60
N LYS A 204 13.98 32.36 -28.05
CA LYS A 204 14.49 32.16 -29.42
C LYS A 204 14.83 30.68 -29.72
N ASN A 205 15.28 29.91 -28.73
CA ASN A 205 15.71 28.51 -28.88
C ASN A 205 14.72 27.49 -28.28
N CYS A 206 13.85 27.91 -27.37
CA CYS A 206 12.87 27.06 -26.68
C CYS A 206 11.46 27.38 -27.15
N GLY A 207 10.59 26.39 -27.24
CA GLY A 207 9.16 26.62 -27.47
C GLY A 207 8.38 26.86 -26.17
N ALA A 208 7.12 27.25 -26.28
CA ALA A 208 6.21 27.39 -25.14
C ALA A 208 4.75 27.07 -25.47
N ILE A 209 4.01 26.59 -24.47
CA ILE A 209 2.54 26.46 -24.49
C ILE A 209 1.95 27.43 -23.47
N ILE A 210 1.17 28.40 -23.95
CA ILE A 210 0.49 29.39 -23.10
C ILE A 210 -0.79 28.78 -22.53
N ARG A 211 -0.90 28.74 -21.20
CA ARG A 211 -2.00 28.13 -20.43
C ARG A 211 -3.17 29.11 -20.32
N THR A 212 -4.38 28.59 -20.07
CA THR A 212 -5.60 29.40 -19.91
C THR A 212 -5.51 30.43 -18.76
N VAL A 213 -4.70 30.15 -17.72
CA VAL A 213 -4.51 31.10 -16.59
C VAL A 213 -3.72 32.36 -17.00
N ALA A 214 -3.11 32.37 -18.19
CA ALA A 214 -2.43 33.53 -18.76
C ALA A 214 -3.38 34.58 -19.36
N GLU A 215 -4.69 34.28 -19.50
CA GLU A 215 -5.69 35.24 -19.95
C GLU A 215 -5.68 36.50 -19.07
N ASP A 216 -5.74 37.66 -19.73
CA ASP A 216 -5.74 39.01 -19.15
C ASP A 216 -4.49 39.36 -18.31
N GLN A 217 -3.45 38.51 -18.29
CA GLN A 217 -2.24 38.77 -17.51
C GLN A 217 -1.30 39.79 -18.16
N ASN A 218 -0.55 40.49 -17.30
CA ASN A 218 0.44 41.49 -17.69
C ASN A 218 1.77 40.86 -18.14
N GLU A 219 2.47 41.54 -19.05
CA GLU A 219 3.75 41.08 -19.62
C GLU A 219 4.81 40.77 -18.54
N ASP A 220 4.96 41.61 -17.52
CA ASP A 220 5.94 41.42 -16.45
C ASP A 220 5.76 40.10 -15.68
N ILE A 221 4.52 39.66 -15.49
CA ILE A 221 4.21 38.41 -14.77
C ILE A 221 4.58 37.21 -15.65
N LEU A 222 4.22 37.24 -16.93
CA LEU A 222 4.58 36.21 -17.91
C LEU A 222 6.11 36.13 -18.08
N LYS A 223 6.79 37.27 -18.11
CA LYS A 223 8.26 37.36 -18.22
C LYS A 223 8.97 36.76 -17.00
N ARG A 224 8.43 36.94 -15.79
CA ARG A 224 8.94 36.30 -14.56
C ARG A 224 8.78 34.78 -14.59
N ASP A 225 7.60 34.27 -14.96
CA ASP A 225 7.33 32.82 -15.07
C ASP A 225 8.30 32.18 -16.08
N VAL A 226 8.41 32.74 -17.30
CA VAL A 226 9.35 32.29 -18.33
C VAL A 226 10.81 32.33 -17.86
N SER A 227 11.24 33.42 -17.21
CA SER A 227 12.61 33.54 -16.68
C SER A 227 12.91 32.48 -15.60
N GLY A 228 11.93 32.15 -14.76
CA GLY A 228 12.01 31.07 -13.78
C GLY A 228 12.15 29.69 -14.42
N LEU A 229 11.33 29.40 -15.44
CA LEU A 229 11.39 28.13 -16.19
C LEU A 229 12.72 27.94 -16.92
N ILE A 230 13.27 29.01 -17.51
CA ILE A 230 14.57 28.95 -18.20
C ILE A 230 15.72 28.81 -17.19
N SER A 231 15.60 29.42 -16.01
CA SER A 231 16.54 29.18 -14.89
C SER A 231 16.49 27.73 -14.40
N LYS A 232 15.29 27.11 -14.32
CA LYS A 232 15.13 25.66 -14.07
C LYS A 232 15.84 24.84 -15.17
N TRP A 233 15.65 25.18 -16.45
CA TRP A 233 16.30 24.47 -17.56
C TRP A 233 17.83 24.55 -17.54
N VAL A 234 18.42 25.74 -17.37
CA VAL A 234 19.89 25.90 -17.30
C VAL A 234 20.50 25.09 -16.15
N ASN A 235 19.80 24.98 -15.02
CA ASN A 235 20.21 24.12 -13.91
C ASN A 235 20.20 22.63 -14.29
N ILE A 236 19.17 22.18 -15.03
CA ILE A 236 19.08 20.80 -15.55
C ILE A 236 20.26 20.51 -16.51
N GLU A 237 20.54 21.38 -17.48
CA GLU A 237 21.69 21.23 -18.38
C GLU A 237 23.03 21.13 -17.63
N ASN A 238 23.20 21.94 -16.58
CA ASN A 238 24.41 21.95 -15.76
C ASN A 238 24.55 20.69 -14.88
N LEU A 239 23.44 20.03 -14.52
CA LEU A 239 23.44 18.72 -13.86
C LEU A 239 23.77 17.60 -14.85
N ILE A 240 23.15 17.59 -16.03
CA ILE A 240 23.39 16.59 -17.09
C ILE A 240 24.87 16.56 -17.48
N LYS A 241 25.51 17.73 -17.67
CA LYS A 241 26.95 17.84 -17.98
C LYS A 241 27.87 17.19 -16.92
N LYS A 242 27.39 16.99 -15.69
CA LYS A 242 28.11 16.35 -14.58
C LYS A 242 27.71 14.89 -14.35
N ALA A 243 26.57 14.46 -14.90
CA ALA A 243 25.95 13.17 -14.59
C ALA A 243 26.59 12.01 -15.37
N LYS A 244 27.20 11.06 -14.65
CA LYS A 244 27.88 9.87 -15.22
C LYS A 244 27.11 8.56 -15.04
N ARG A 245 25.94 8.59 -14.39
CA ARG A 245 25.09 7.44 -14.04
C ARG A 245 23.62 7.85 -14.10
N PRO A 246 22.68 6.89 -14.16
CA PRO A 246 21.26 7.17 -13.99
C PRO A 246 20.98 8.00 -12.74
N MET A 247 20.29 9.13 -12.88
CA MET A 247 19.90 9.98 -11.75
C MET A 247 18.72 10.90 -12.06
N LEU A 248 17.97 11.26 -11.02
CA LEU A 248 17.02 12.37 -11.04
C LEU A 248 17.78 13.70 -11.26
N VAL A 249 17.43 14.43 -12.31
CA VAL A 249 18.01 15.77 -12.62
C VAL A 249 17.03 16.91 -12.37
N HIS A 250 15.72 16.63 -12.39
CA HIS A 250 14.69 17.56 -11.94
C HIS A 250 13.60 16.81 -11.16
N ARG A 251 13.31 17.27 -9.94
CA ARG A 251 12.05 16.92 -9.27
C ARG A 251 11.00 17.95 -9.65
N GLU A 252 9.80 17.47 -9.98
CA GLU A 252 8.61 18.29 -10.19
C GLU A 252 8.27 19.11 -8.92
N ASP A 253 7.49 20.18 -9.07
CA ASP A 253 7.02 20.97 -7.91
C ASP A 253 6.11 20.10 -7.01
N ASP A 254 6.16 20.30 -5.68
CA ASP A 254 5.42 19.49 -4.70
C ASP A 254 3.89 19.57 -4.83
N ILE A 255 3.14 18.73 -4.10
CA ILE A 255 1.67 18.67 -4.18
C ILE A 255 1.00 20.04 -3.95
N ILE A 256 1.56 20.89 -3.08
CA ILE A 256 1.01 22.22 -2.75
C ILE A 256 1.18 23.14 -3.95
N THR A 257 2.41 23.25 -4.43
CA THR A 257 2.80 24.17 -5.51
C THR A 257 2.20 23.73 -6.84
N SER A 258 2.23 22.44 -7.16
CA SER A 258 1.60 21.88 -8.37
C SER A 258 0.08 22.01 -8.36
N THR A 259 -0.59 21.85 -7.21
CA THR A 259 -2.05 22.06 -7.10
C THR A 259 -2.40 23.53 -7.28
N LEU A 260 -1.68 24.46 -6.65
CA LEU A 260 -1.90 25.90 -6.88
C LEU A 260 -1.66 26.25 -8.36
N ARG A 261 -0.58 25.76 -8.95
CA ARG A 261 -0.23 25.99 -10.36
C ARG A 261 -1.31 25.52 -11.33
N ASP A 262 -1.97 24.39 -11.06
CA ASP A 262 -2.94 23.76 -11.97
C ASP A 262 -4.40 24.20 -11.73
N TYR A 263 -4.77 24.54 -10.50
CA TYR A 263 -6.16 24.76 -10.09
C TYR A 263 -6.45 26.18 -9.59
N LEU A 264 -5.43 27.01 -9.28
CA LEU A 264 -5.65 28.40 -8.92
C LEU A 264 -6.16 29.19 -10.14
N LYS A 265 -7.32 29.80 -9.96
CA LYS A 265 -8.05 30.62 -10.92
C LYS A 265 -8.84 31.69 -10.17
N SER A 266 -9.32 32.70 -10.88
CA SER A 266 -10.16 33.75 -10.33
C SER A 266 -11.49 33.27 -9.72
N ASP A 267 -11.98 32.09 -10.12
CA ASP A 267 -13.21 31.45 -9.60
C ASP A 267 -13.05 30.75 -8.24
N VAL A 268 -11.85 30.70 -7.66
CA VAL A 268 -11.63 30.21 -6.28
C VAL A 268 -11.98 31.32 -5.28
N ASP A 269 -12.90 31.04 -4.36
CA ASP A 269 -13.36 31.99 -3.34
C ASP A 269 -12.42 32.07 -2.12
N GLU A 270 -11.88 30.94 -1.68
CA GLU A 270 -11.19 30.82 -0.38
C GLU A 270 -10.16 29.68 -0.40
N ILE A 271 -8.99 29.92 0.19
CA ILE A 271 -7.91 28.95 0.34
C ILE A 271 -7.61 28.83 1.83
N ILE A 272 -7.83 27.64 2.41
CA ILE A 272 -7.75 27.44 3.86
C ILE A 272 -6.75 26.34 4.18
N THR A 273 -5.87 26.58 5.16
CA THR A 273 -4.95 25.56 5.64
C THR A 273 -4.86 25.49 7.16
N ASN A 274 -4.60 24.30 7.71
CA ASN A 274 -4.34 24.10 9.14
C ASN A 274 -2.84 24.23 9.53
N SER A 275 -1.93 24.36 8.56
CA SER A 275 -0.49 24.29 8.78
C SER A 275 0.21 25.61 8.47
N GLN A 276 1.02 26.09 9.40
CA GLN A 276 1.81 27.31 9.23
C GLN A 276 2.88 27.17 8.14
N HIS A 277 3.35 25.94 7.87
CA HIS A 277 4.27 25.63 6.77
C HIS A 277 3.58 25.84 5.43
N ILE A 278 2.47 25.14 5.22
CA ILE A 278 1.65 25.24 4.01
C ILE A 278 1.21 26.70 3.79
N PHE A 279 0.76 27.40 4.84
CA PHE A 279 0.36 28.81 4.73
C PHE A 279 1.46 29.70 4.14
N ARG A 280 2.69 29.62 4.65
CA ARG A 280 3.81 30.43 4.14
C ARG A 280 4.15 30.08 2.69
N GLN A 281 4.12 28.80 2.35
CA GLN A 281 4.42 28.32 1.01
C GLN A 281 3.35 28.77 0.00
N THR A 282 2.06 28.63 0.36
CA THR A 282 0.94 29.14 -0.42
C THR A 282 1.00 30.66 -0.56
N GLN A 283 1.27 31.39 0.53
CA GLN A 283 1.42 32.85 0.49
C GLN A 283 2.51 33.27 -0.49
N ASN A 284 3.73 32.70 -0.36
CA ASN A 284 4.84 32.96 -1.27
C ASN A 284 4.45 32.74 -2.74
N PHE A 285 3.68 31.68 -3.05
CA PHE A 285 3.18 31.43 -4.40
C PHE A 285 2.19 32.52 -4.86
N LEU A 286 1.19 32.85 -4.03
CA LEU A 286 0.19 33.87 -4.36
C LEU A 286 0.80 35.25 -4.57
N THR A 287 1.75 35.67 -3.73
CA THR A 287 2.39 37.01 -3.82
C THR A 287 3.11 37.25 -5.15
N TRP A 288 3.58 36.22 -5.86
CA TRP A 288 4.16 36.39 -7.21
C TRP A 288 3.18 36.05 -8.35
N ALA A 289 2.33 35.03 -8.17
CA ALA A 289 1.48 34.49 -9.22
C ALA A 289 0.14 35.24 -9.33
N SER A 290 -0.51 35.54 -8.20
CA SER A 290 -1.81 36.23 -8.18
C SER A 290 -2.00 37.00 -6.86
N PRO A 291 -1.41 38.20 -6.73
CA PRO A 291 -1.44 38.98 -5.48
C PRO A 291 -2.86 39.27 -5.00
N GLN A 292 -3.81 39.45 -5.92
CA GLN A 292 -5.23 39.69 -5.64
C GLN A 292 -5.92 38.52 -4.90
N MET A 293 -5.34 37.32 -4.96
CA MET A 293 -5.87 36.12 -4.30
C MET A 293 -5.28 35.93 -2.90
N GLU A 294 -4.29 36.73 -2.47
CA GLU A 294 -3.65 36.60 -1.15
C GLU A 294 -4.65 36.87 0.00
N GLU A 295 -5.59 37.81 -0.18
CA GLU A 295 -6.67 38.08 0.80
C GLU A 295 -7.61 36.89 1.03
N LYS A 296 -7.65 35.93 0.09
CA LYS A 296 -8.47 34.71 0.18
C LYS A 296 -7.76 33.59 0.96
N LEU A 297 -6.47 33.74 1.30
CA LEU A 297 -5.70 32.75 2.05
C LEU A 297 -5.92 32.89 3.56
N ARG A 298 -6.29 31.79 4.24
CA ARG A 298 -6.61 31.78 5.67
C ARG A 298 -5.97 30.61 6.41
N LEU A 299 -5.37 30.91 7.57
CA LEU A 299 -4.89 29.90 8.52
C LEU A 299 -6.01 29.51 9.48
N TYR A 300 -6.52 28.29 9.33
CA TYR A 300 -7.52 27.69 10.21
C TYR A 300 -6.90 27.29 11.55
N LYS A 301 -7.52 27.75 12.65
CA LYS A 301 -7.10 27.51 14.05
C LYS A 301 -8.21 26.88 14.90
N GLY A 302 -9.22 26.27 14.27
CA GLY A 302 -10.33 25.63 14.99
C GLY A 302 -9.92 24.29 15.64
N ARG A 303 -10.72 23.81 16.60
CA ARG A 303 -10.44 22.58 17.37
C ARG A 303 -10.72 21.28 16.60
N LEU A 304 -11.70 21.29 15.69
CA LEU A 304 -12.01 20.15 14.84
C LEU A 304 -11.01 20.07 13.67
N PRO A 305 -10.70 18.88 13.11
CA PRO A 305 -9.92 18.77 11.88
C PRO A 305 -10.55 19.56 10.73
N LEU A 306 -9.74 19.97 9.75
CA LEU A 306 -10.17 20.91 8.72
C LEU A 306 -11.34 20.34 7.89
N PHE A 307 -11.25 19.07 7.49
CA PHE A 307 -12.31 18.44 6.69
C PHE A 307 -13.62 18.21 7.48
N ASP A 308 -13.56 17.99 8.79
CA ASP A 308 -14.75 17.91 9.64
C ASP A 308 -15.43 19.27 9.79
N ALA A 309 -14.64 20.32 10.04
CA ALA A 309 -15.14 21.68 10.21
C ALA A 309 -15.85 22.23 8.95
N TYR A 310 -15.42 21.78 7.77
CA TYR A 310 -16.02 22.14 6.48
C TYR A 310 -17.05 21.10 5.99
N GLY A 311 -17.34 20.04 6.77
CA GLY A 311 -18.37 19.05 6.48
C GLY A 311 -18.04 18.01 5.39
N VAL A 312 -16.78 17.98 4.92
CA VAL A 312 -16.32 17.14 3.80
C VAL A 312 -15.63 15.84 4.22
N ALA A 313 -15.40 15.61 5.52
CA ALA A 313 -14.82 14.37 6.03
C ALA A 313 -15.57 13.11 5.54
N LYS A 314 -16.91 13.17 5.42
CA LYS A 314 -17.74 12.07 4.88
C LYS A 314 -17.45 11.74 3.42
N ASP A 315 -17.17 12.75 2.58
CA ASP A 315 -16.77 12.54 1.19
C ASP A 315 -15.36 11.94 1.13
N ALA A 316 -14.41 12.45 1.93
CA ALA A 316 -13.05 11.88 2.00
C ALA A 316 -13.05 10.41 2.47
N GLU A 317 -13.84 10.06 3.48
CA GLU A 317 -14.05 8.66 3.90
C GLU A 317 -14.72 7.80 2.83
N SER A 318 -15.50 8.38 1.92
CA SER A 318 -16.26 7.62 0.92
C SER A 318 -15.34 6.89 -0.06
N ILE A 319 -14.16 7.47 -0.35
CA ILE A 319 -13.13 6.95 -1.27
C ILE A 319 -12.73 5.50 -0.95
N THR A 320 -12.68 5.14 0.35
CA THR A 320 -12.27 3.81 0.81
C THR A 320 -13.44 2.83 0.96
N LYS A 321 -14.69 3.29 0.85
CA LYS A 321 -15.91 2.48 1.01
C LYS A 321 -16.41 2.00 -0.36
N ASN A 322 -16.81 0.73 -0.47
CA ASN A 322 -17.42 0.21 -1.71
C ASN A 322 -18.88 0.69 -1.85
N LYS A 323 -19.61 0.83 -0.75
CA LYS A 323 -21.02 1.25 -0.72
C LYS A 323 -21.16 2.72 -0.33
N ILE A 324 -21.85 3.50 -1.17
CA ILE A 324 -22.15 4.93 -0.95
C ILE A 324 -23.67 5.12 -0.91
N TRP A 325 -24.17 5.81 0.13
CA TRP A 325 -25.60 6.06 0.30
C TRP A 325 -26.07 7.31 -0.45
N LEU A 326 -27.22 7.22 -1.11
CA LEU A 326 -27.92 8.32 -1.78
C LEU A 326 -28.87 9.03 -0.79
N ARG A 327 -29.31 10.25 -1.14
CA ARG A 327 -30.15 11.07 -0.25
C ARG A 327 -31.57 10.50 -0.12
N SER A 328 -32.06 9.83 -1.16
CA SER A 328 -33.30 9.06 -1.19
C SER A 328 -33.31 7.83 -0.27
N GLY A 329 -32.16 7.41 0.27
CA GLY A 329 -32.02 6.14 1.02
C GLY A 329 -31.67 4.93 0.15
N GLY A 330 -31.58 5.12 -1.18
CA GLY A 330 -30.87 4.20 -2.07
C GLY A 330 -29.36 4.20 -1.82
N TYR A 331 -28.62 3.39 -2.59
CA TYR A 331 -27.16 3.35 -2.52
C TYR A 331 -26.55 2.86 -3.84
N ILE A 332 -25.31 3.23 -4.09
CA ILE A 332 -24.48 2.65 -5.14
C ILE A 332 -23.38 1.76 -4.54
N ILE A 333 -23.04 0.68 -5.22
CA ILE A 333 -21.89 -0.19 -4.91
C ILE A 333 -20.87 -0.05 -6.04
N ILE A 334 -19.62 0.29 -5.71
CA ILE A 334 -18.52 0.43 -6.66
C ILE A 334 -17.54 -0.73 -6.47
N GLU A 335 -17.39 -1.57 -7.50
CA GLU A 335 -16.50 -2.72 -7.50
C GLU A 335 -15.43 -2.62 -8.60
N HIS A 336 -14.21 -3.01 -8.27
CA HIS A 336 -13.08 -3.02 -9.20
C HIS A 336 -12.78 -4.46 -9.64
N THR A 337 -12.96 -4.75 -10.93
CA THR A 337 -12.49 -5.99 -11.56
C THR A 337 -11.10 -5.79 -12.18
N GLU A 338 -10.52 -6.84 -12.76
CA GLU A 338 -9.24 -6.75 -13.48
C GLU A 338 -9.30 -5.81 -14.71
N ALA A 339 -10.40 -5.86 -15.46
CA ALA A 339 -10.55 -5.15 -16.74
C ALA A 339 -11.32 -3.82 -16.64
N MET A 340 -12.32 -3.76 -15.76
CA MET A 340 -13.29 -2.65 -15.69
C MET A 340 -13.79 -2.39 -14.26
N VAL A 341 -14.39 -1.23 -14.03
CA VAL A 341 -15.11 -0.91 -12.80
C VAL A 341 -16.60 -1.11 -13.04
N VAL A 342 -17.27 -1.82 -12.14
CA VAL A 342 -18.72 -2.05 -12.18
C VAL A 342 -19.36 -1.24 -11.06
N ILE A 343 -20.48 -0.60 -11.36
CA ILE A 343 -21.25 0.18 -10.39
C ILE A 343 -22.71 -0.26 -10.44
N ASP A 344 -23.23 -0.74 -9.32
CA ASP A 344 -24.62 -1.22 -9.14
C ASP A 344 -25.44 -0.18 -8.35
N VAL A 345 -26.68 0.10 -8.79
CA VAL A 345 -27.58 1.12 -8.21
C VAL A 345 -28.82 0.47 -7.58
N ASN A 346 -29.01 0.69 -6.27
CA ASN A 346 -30.11 0.10 -5.49
C ASN A 346 -31.02 1.18 -4.88
N SER A 347 -32.34 0.94 -4.87
CA SER A 347 -33.37 1.84 -4.31
C SER A 347 -33.57 1.75 -2.78
N GLY A 348 -32.95 0.79 -2.11
CA GLY A 348 -33.06 0.63 -0.65
C GLY A 348 -34.43 0.09 -0.19
N LYS A 349 -34.83 0.42 1.05
CA LYS A 349 -36.05 -0.14 1.70
C LYS A 349 -37.33 0.69 1.49
N TYR A 350 -37.39 1.58 0.50
CA TYR A 350 -38.59 2.41 0.28
C TYR A 350 -39.70 1.61 -0.43
N THR A 351 -40.79 1.32 0.28
CA THR A 351 -41.92 0.52 -0.23
C THR A 351 -43.20 1.32 -0.41
N ALA A 352 -43.36 1.97 -1.56
CA ALA A 352 -44.61 2.59 -2.02
C ALA A 352 -45.01 2.03 -3.41
N ARG A 353 -46.02 1.16 -3.45
CA ARG A 353 -46.39 0.35 -4.64
C ARG A 353 -47.02 1.10 -5.83
N LYS A 354 -47.20 2.43 -5.77
CA LYS A 354 -47.85 3.22 -6.84
C LYS A 354 -46.94 4.24 -7.54
N GLU A 355 -45.73 4.48 -7.03
CA GLU A 355 -44.79 5.49 -7.56
C GLU A 355 -43.45 4.85 -7.95
N GLN A 356 -43.45 3.56 -8.31
CA GLN A 356 -42.22 2.78 -8.47
C GLN A 356 -41.32 3.30 -9.61
N GLU A 357 -41.89 3.60 -10.78
CA GLU A 357 -41.14 4.16 -11.93
C GLU A 357 -40.53 5.52 -11.59
N GLU A 358 -41.31 6.45 -11.01
CA GLU A 358 -40.84 7.78 -10.62
C GLU A 358 -39.75 7.71 -9.54
N ASN A 359 -39.89 6.79 -8.57
CA ASN A 359 -38.89 6.58 -7.52
C ASN A 359 -37.61 5.91 -8.06
N SER A 360 -37.73 4.98 -9.02
CA SER A 360 -36.59 4.43 -9.76
C SER A 360 -35.86 5.52 -10.54
N LEU A 361 -36.59 6.34 -11.32
CA LEU A 361 -36.02 7.47 -12.06
C LEU A 361 -35.31 8.46 -11.12
N LYS A 362 -35.96 8.85 -10.02
CA LYS A 362 -35.37 9.75 -9.02
C LYS A 362 -34.09 9.16 -8.43
N THR A 363 -34.10 7.87 -8.08
CA THR A 363 -32.92 7.17 -7.56
C THR A 363 -31.81 7.11 -8.60
N ASN A 364 -32.11 6.80 -9.85
CA ASN A 364 -31.14 6.78 -10.95
C ASN A 364 -30.56 8.16 -11.25
N LEU A 365 -31.36 9.23 -11.15
CA LEU A 365 -30.89 10.62 -11.30
C LEU A 365 -30.02 11.08 -10.11
N GLU A 366 -30.29 10.61 -8.89
CA GLU A 366 -29.37 10.81 -7.75
C GLU A 366 -28.07 10.00 -7.94
N ALA A 367 -28.19 8.75 -8.37
CA ALA A 367 -27.06 7.86 -8.63
C ALA A 367 -26.16 8.37 -9.76
N ALA A 368 -26.71 8.90 -10.86
CA ALA A 368 -25.94 9.47 -11.96
C ALA A 368 -24.99 10.59 -11.50
N ARG A 369 -25.47 11.47 -10.62
CA ARG A 369 -24.66 12.54 -10.02
C ARG A 369 -23.60 11.98 -9.07
N GLU A 370 -23.97 11.04 -8.19
CA GLU A 370 -23.02 10.43 -7.26
C GLU A 370 -21.97 9.60 -7.99
N VAL A 371 -22.31 8.92 -9.09
CA VAL A 371 -21.36 8.20 -9.94
C VAL A 371 -20.35 9.16 -10.55
N ALA A 372 -20.80 10.21 -11.24
CA ALA A 372 -19.89 11.21 -11.81
C ALA A 372 -18.99 11.88 -10.75
N HIS A 373 -19.53 12.11 -9.55
CA HIS A 373 -18.78 12.64 -8.41
C HIS A 373 -17.74 11.65 -7.87
N GLN A 374 -18.10 10.39 -7.61
CA GLN A 374 -17.19 9.35 -7.11
C GLN A 374 -16.12 8.96 -8.14
N LEU A 375 -16.42 9.02 -9.45
CA LEU A 375 -15.45 8.81 -10.52
C LEU A 375 -14.33 9.88 -10.51
N ARG A 376 -14.70 11.15 -10.30
CA ARG A 376 -13.75 12.26 -10.09
C ARG A 376 -12.99 12.09 -8.78
N LEU A 377 -13.71 11.98 -7.65
CA LEU A 377 -13.16 11.97 -6.30
C LEU A 377 -12.16 10.81 -6.04
N ARG A 378 -12.32 9.67 -6.71
CA ARG A 378 -11.45 8.49 -6.55
C ARG A 378 -10.36 8.35 -7.64
N ASP A 379 -10.35 9.23 -8.64
CA ASP A 379 -9.54 9.11 -9.87
C ASP A 379 -9.77 7.75 -10.59
N ILE A 380 -11.04 7.31 -10.70
CA ILE A 380 -11.39 6.07 -11.42
C ILE A 380 -11.31 6.30 -12.94
N GLY A 381 -10.65 5.40 -13.67
CA GLY A 381 -10.63 5.46 -15.13
C GLY A 381 -10.41 4.10 -15.80
N GLY A 382 -10.47 4.07 -17.13
CA GLY A 382 -10.59 2.87 -17.94
C GLY A 382 -12.04 2.64 -18.36
N ILE A 383 -12.41 1.37 -18.55
CA ILE A 383 -13.79 0.96 -18.82
C ILE A 383 -14.56 0.96 -17.49
N ILE A 384 -15.73 1.60 -17.48
CA ILE A 384 -16.66 1.67 -16.36
C ILE A 384 -18.04 1.25 -16.88
N VAL A 385 -18.73 0.44 -16.11
CA VAL A 385 -20.06 -0.10 -16.42
C VAL A 385 -20.97 0.27 -15.26
N VAL A 386 -22.10 0.91 -15.55
CA VAL A 386 -23.09 1.34 -14.54
C VAL A 386 -24.41 0.62 -14.82
N ASP A 387 -24.80 -0.21 -13.86
CA ASP A 387 -26.06 -0.95 -13.84
C ASP A 387 -27.07 -0.12 -13.05
N PHE A 388 -28.01 0.51 -13.77
CA PHE A 388 -29.05 1.36 -13.18
C PHE A 388 -30.33 0.55 -12.96
N ILE A 389 -31.19 1.01 -12.05
CA ILE A 389 -32.49 0.37 -11.82
C ILE A 389 -33.30 0.41 -13.12
N ASP A 390 -33.90 -0.71 -13.50
CA ASP A 390 -34.77 -0.80 -14.68
C ASP A 390 -35.86 0.29 -14.69
N LEU A 391 -36.08 0.85 -15.88
CA LEU A 391 -37.09 1.87 -16.17
C LEU A 391 -37.96 1.38 -17.33
N LEU A 392 -39.27 1.49 -17.18
CA LEU A 392 -40.25 1.04 -18.19
C LEU A 392 -40.35 2.03 -19.36
N GLU A 393 -40.16 3.33 -19.10
CA GLU A 393 -40.29 4.36 -20.14
C GLU A 393 -38.93 4.74 -20.75
N ARG A 394 -38.84 4.72 -22.08
CA ARG A 394 -37.63 5.14 -22.81
C ARG A 394 -37.26 6.61 -22.56
N ASP A 395 -38.24 7.47 -22.32
CA ASP A 395 -37.97 8.87 -21.99
C ASP A 395 -37.24 8.99 -20.64
N ASN A 396 -37.46 8.04 -19.71
CA ASN A 396 -36.78 8.01 -18.41
C ASN A 396 -35.33 7.51 -18.55
N THR A 397 -35.05 6.56 -19.44
CA THR A 397 -33.68 6.12 -19.72
C THR A 397 -32.83 7.24 -20.36
N VAL A 398 -33.43 8.01 -21.29
CA VAL A 398 -32.79 9.19 -21.89
C VAL A 398 -32.47 10.26 -20.84
N LYS A 399 -33.41 10.58 -19.93
CA LYS A 399 -33.17 11.52 -18.81
C LYS A 399 -31.97 11.12 -17.94
N VAL A 400 -31.79 9.82 -17.65
CA VAL A 400 -30.65 9.32 -16.87
C VAL A 400 -29.33 9.46 -17.64
N TYR A 401 -29.32 9.11 -18.93
CA TYR A 401 -28.16 9.30 -19.80
C TYR A 401 -27.74 10.76 -19.89
N ASP A 402 -28.67 11.69 -20.14
CA ASP A 402 -28.37 13.11 -20.27
C ASP A 402 -27.91 13.73 -18.94
N ALA A 403 -28.48 13.31 -17.81
CA ALA A 403 -28.01 13.74 -16.49
C ALA A 403 -26.57 13.31 -16.23
N LEU A 404 -26.24 12.03 -16.46
CA LEU A 404 -24.88 11.51 -16.30
C LEU A 404 -23.88 12.18 -17.24
N ARG A 405 -24.29 12.45 -18.49
CA ARG A 405 -23.48 13.15 -19.49
C ARG A 405 -23.23 14.61 -19.14
N ALA A 406 -24.22 15.30 -18.56
CA ALA A 406 -24.06 16.67 -18.09
C ALA A 406 -23.05 16.77 -16.94
N GLU A 407 -23.13 15.87 -15.95
CA GLU A 407 -22.21 15.84 -14.81
C GLU A 407 -20.77 15.46 -15.24
N LEU A 408 -20.60 14.47 -16.11
CA LEU A 408 -19.27 14.08 -16.63
C LEU A 408 -18.66 15.10 -17.60
N LYS A 409 -19.43 16.07 -18.12
CA LYS A 409 -18.91 17.21 -18.90
C LYS A 409 -18.14 18.22 -18.04
N LEU A 410 -18.35 18.22 -16.72
CA LEU A 410 -17.61 19.04 -15.76
C LEU A 410 -16.23 18.44 -15.42
N ASP A 411 -15.97 17.20 -15.82
CA ASP A 411 -14.72 16.48 -15.54
C ASP A 411 -13.54 17.01 -16.40
N ARG A 412 -12.35 17.01 -15.80
CA ARG A 412 -11.08 17.28 -16.52
C ARG A 412 -10.67 16.09 -17.38
N ALA A 413 -10.99 14.86 -16.97
CA ALA A 413 -10.68 13.64 -17.72
C ALA A 413 -11.61 13.50 -18.92
N ARG A 414 -11.05 13.18 -20.09
CA ARG A 414 -11.88 12.89 -21.27
C ARG A 414 -12.71 11.64 -20.99
N SER A 415 -14.02 11.74 -21.20
CA SER A 415 -14.96 10.65 -21.07
C SER A 415 -15.76 10.45 -22.35
N ASN A 416 -16.10 9.21 -22.66
CA ASN A 416 -17.08 8.84 -23.68
C ASN A 416 -18.15 7.95 -23.04
N ILE A 417 -19.42 8.20 -23.33
CA ILE A 417 -20.58 7.56 -22.70
C ILE A 417 -21.51 7.08 -23.81
N LEU A 418 -21.85 5.79 -23.79
CA LEU A 418 -22.86 5.22 -24.67
C LEU A 418 -24.25 5.33 -24.03
N PRO A 419 -25.33 5.44 -24.84
CA PRO A 419 -26.70 5.35 -24.34
C PRO A 419 -26.96 4.08 -23.52
N MET A 420 -28.01 4.11 -22.70
CA MET A 420 -28.47 2.94 -21.94
C MET A 420 -28.80 1.79 -22.89
N SER A 421 -28.17 0.64 -22.66
CA SER A 421 -28.38 -0.57 -23.45
C SER A 421 -29.71 -1.26 -23.11
N GLU A 422 -30.11 -2.23 -23.94
CA GLU A 422 -31.31 -3.05 -23.70
C GLU A 422 -31.23 -3.89 -22.40
N PHE A 423 -30.05 -4.01 -21.80
CA PHE A 423 -29.80 -4.68 -20.52
C PHE A 423 -29.79 -3.73 -19.30
N GLY A 424 -30.30 -2.49 -19.42
CA GLY A 424 -30.30 -1.51 -18.32
C GLY A 424 -28.94 -0.84 -18.03
N ILE A 425 -27.89 -1.25 -18.74
CA ILE A 425 -26.51 -0.86 -18.46
C ILE A 425 -26.07 0.35 -19.30
N ILE A 426 -25.39 1.31 -18.68
CA ILE A 426 -24.63 2.39 -19.33
C ILE A 426 -23.13 2.08 -19.32
N GLN A 427 -22.46 2.31 -20.45
CA GLN A 427 -21.03 2.05 -20.62
C GLN A 427 -20.26 3.37 -20.79
N ILE A 428 -19.17 3.51 -20.04
CA ILE A 428 -18.34 4.71 -19.99
C ILE A 428 -16.88 4.31 -20.19
N THR A 429 -16.13 5.09 -20.98
CA THR A 429 -14.67 5.04 -20.98
C THR A 429 -14.14 6.39 -20.48
N ARG A 430 -13.36 6.39 -19.40
CA ARG A 430 -12.78 7.60 -18.78
C ARG A 430 -11.26 7.54 -18.80
N GLU A 431 -10.62 8.65 -19.19
CA GLU A 431 -9.16 8.76 -19.22
C GLU A 431 -8.52 8.57 -17.83
N ARG A 432 -7.43 7.78 -17.77
CA ARG A 432 -6.61 7.64 -16.57
C ARG A 432 -5.53 8.73 -16.53
N ILE A 433 -5.79 9.78 -15.73
CA ILE A 433 -4.84 10.87 -15.46
C ILE A 433 -3.82 10.44 -14.40
N ARG A 434 -4.27 9.94 -13.25
CA ARG A 434 -3.45 9.47 -12.13
C ARG A 434 -3.79 8.01 -11.75
N PRO A 435 -2.94 7.30 -10.99
CA PRO A 435 -3.35 6.09 -10.29
C PRO A 435 -4.53 6.41 -9.35
N SER A 436 -5.51 5.49 -9.22
CA SER A 436 -6.66 5.76 -8.38
C SER A 436 -6.27 5.78 -6.90
N LEU A 437 -6.87 6.68 -6.12
CA LEU A 437 -6.62 6.77 -4.67
C LEU A 437 -6.91 5.44 -3.98
N THR A 438 -7.97 4.76 -4.40
CA THR A 438 -8.35 3.43 -3.93
C THR A 438 -7.26 2.38 -4.14
N GLN A 439 -6.46 2.46 -5.22
CA GLN A 439 -5.32 1.55 -5.43
C GLN A 439 -4.10 1.95 -4.59
N ARG A 440 -3.85 3.24 -4.36
CA ARG A 440 -2.75 3.70 -3.49
C ARG A 440 -3.01 3.40 -2.01
N MET A 441 -4.28 3.45 -1.57
CA MET A 441 -4.68 3.26 -0.17
C MET A 441 -5.08 1.82 0.19
N ARG A 442 -5.02 0.85 -0.74
CA ARG A 442 -5.39 -0.56 -0.48
C ARG A 442 -4.28 -1.52 -0.89
N ALA A 443 -3.90 -2.41 0.03
CA ALA A 443 -3.15 -3.61 -0.29
C ALA A 443 -4.09 -4.75 -0.75
N SER A 444 -3.60 -5.65 -1.61
CA SER A 444 -4.34 -6.88 -1.93
C SER A 444 -4.40 -7.79 -0.70
N CYS A 445 -5.54 -8.44 -0.48
CA CYS A 445 -5.70 -9.36 0.64
C CYS A 445 -4.84 -10.62 0.40
N PRO A 446 -3.89 -10.99 1.29
CA PRO A 446 -2.97 -12.10 1.08
C PRO A 446 -3.65 -13.49 1.13
N THR A 447 -4.93 -13.57 1.51
CA THR A 447 -5.69 -14.82 1.61
C THR A 447 -6.57 -15.08 0.38
N CYS A 448 -7.24 -14.05 -0.14
CA CYS A 448 -8.15 -14.17 -1.29
C CYS A 448 -7.62 -13.50 -2.56
N ASN A 449 -6.42 -12.91 -2.53
CA ASN A 449 -5.80 -12.14 -3.61
C ASN A 449 -6.72 -11.07 -4.22
N GLY A 450 -7.64 -10.52 -3.42
CA GLY A 450 -8.58 -9.47 -3.83
C GLY A 450 -9.97 -9.96 -4.28
N THR A 451 -10.26 -11.26 -4.34
CA THR A 451 -11.60 -11.74 -4.76
C THR A 451 -12.72 -11.39 -3.78
N GLY A 452 -12.41 -11.06 -2.52
CA GLY A 452 -13.39 -10.85 -1.44
C GLY A 452 -14.15 -12.12 -1.00
N ILE A 453 -14.01 -13.23 -1.72
CA ILE A 453 -14.77 -14.46 -1.55
C ILE A 453 -13.80 -15.59 -1.20
N LEU A 454 -14.08 -16.30 -0.11
CA LEU A 454 -13.39 -17.53 0.29
C LEU A 454 -14.21 -18.76 -0.11
N MET A 455 -13.54 -19.87 -0.42
CA MET A 455 -14.23 -21.14 -0.65
C MET A 455 -14.95 -21.60 0.63
N SER A 456 -16.19 -22.07 0.48
CA SER A 456 -17.00 -22.61 1.59
C SER A 456 -16.24 -23.70 2.35
N LYS A 457 -16.42 -23.77 3.68
CA LYS A 457 -15.74 -24.73 4.59
C LYS A 457 -15.74 -26.16 4.02
N LYS A 458 -16.92 -26.68 3.66
CA LYS A 458 -17.14 -27.98 3.01
C LYS A 458 -16.32 -28.22 1.74
N ASN A 459 -16.27 -27.26 0.80
CA ASN A 459 -15.50 -27.41 -0.44
C ASN A 459 -13.98 -27.42 -0.16
N THR A 460 -13.53 -26.59 0.77
CA THR A 460 -12.13 -26.59 1.25
C THR A 460 -11.76 -27.95 1.85
N PHE A 461 -12.61 -28.55 2.70
CA PHE A 461 -12.40 -29.91 3.21
C PHE A 461 -12.38 -30.98 2.11
N GLN A 462 -13.32 -30.92 1.15
CA GLN A 462 -13.34 -31.87 0.02
C GLN A 462 -12.09 -31.77 -0.87
N GLN A 463 -11.53 -30.57 -1.06
CA GLN A 463 -10.27 -30.39 -1.80
C GLN A 463 -9.07 -30.93 -1.04
N ILE A 464 -8.99 -30.67 0.27
CA ILE A 464 -7.98 -31.25 1.17
C ILE A 464 -8.05 -32.79 1.10
N GLU A 465 -9.23 -33.37 1.25
CA GLU A 465 -9.43 -34.83 1.20
C GLU A 465 -9.04 -35.41 -0.17
N ARG A 466 -9.49 -34.78 -1.26
CA ARG A 466 -9.12 -35.19 -2.63
C ARG A 466 -7.61 -35.13 -2.86
N TRP A 467 -6.95 -34.11 -2.33
CA TRP A 467 -5.49 -33.98 -2.40
C TRP A 467 -4.79 -35.06 -1.58
N LEU A 468 -5.24 -35.33 -0.35
CA LEU A 468 -4.71 -36.41 0.51
C LEU A 468 -4.87 -37.78 -0.15
N ARG A 469 -6.05 -38.10 -0.71
CA ARG A 469 -6.30 -39.34 -1.46
C ARG A 469 -5.39 -39.45 -2.69
N LYS A 470 -5.26 -38.38 -3.48
CA LYS A 470 -4.37 -38.34 -4.66
C LYS A 470 -2.89 -38.51 -4.27
N TYR A 471 -2.48 -37.93 -3.16
CA TYR A 471 -1.14 -38.08 -2.62
C TYR A 471 -0.88 -39.52 -2.17
N ALA A 472 -1.77 -40.12 -1.39
CA ALA A 472 -1.64 -41.49 -0.89
C ALA A 472 -1.60 -42.55 -2.01
N LEU A 473 -2.26 -42.30 -3.14
CA LEU A 473 -2.25 -43.15 -4.34
C LEU A 473 -1.07 -42.87 -5.29
N SER A 474 -0.22 -41.89 -4.99
CA SER A 474 0.92 -41.55 -5.86
C SER A 474 2.07 -42.54 -5.67
N PRO A 475 2.55 -43.24 -6.72
CA PRO A 475 3.71 -44.12 -6.61
C PRO A 475 5.04 -43.36 -6.35
N LYS A 476 4.99 -42.02 -6.28
CA LYS A 476 6.09 -41.13 -5.88
C LYS A 476 5.84 -40.43 -4.53
N ALA A 477 4.94 -40.95 -3.69
CA ALA A 477 4.69 -40.41 -2.35
C ALA A 477 5.91 -40.63 -1.44
N VAL A 478 6.72 -39.59 -1.24
CA VAL A 478 7.99 -39.66 -0.48
C VAL A 478 7.76 -39.73 1.03
N PHE A 479 6.69 -39.12 1.53
CA PHE A 479 6.36 -39.06 2.95
C PHE A 479 5.18 -39.98 3.29
N SER A 480 5.38 -40.89 4.25
CA SER A 480 4.36 -41.79 4.78
C SER A 480 3.40 -41.13 5.78
N LYS A 481 3.72 -39.92 6.26
CA LYS A 481 2.90 -39.13 7.18
C LYS A 481 2.85 -37.67 6.72
N LEU A 482 1.67 -37.07 6.81
CA LEU A 482 1.43 -35.66 6.49
C LEU A 482 0.91 -34.91 7.72
N GLN A 483 1.33 -33.66 7.88
CA GLN A 483 0.76 -32.73 8.87
C GLN A 483 -0.01 -31.64 8.13
N LEU A 484 -1.34 -31.68 8.24
CA LEU A 484 -2.21 -30.65 7.70
C LEU A 484 -2.32 -29.47 8.68
N ARG A 485 -2.08 -28.24 8.20
CA ARG A 485 -2.34 -26.99 8.94
C ARG A 485 -3.48 -26.24 8.24
N ILE A 486 -4.52 -25.87 8.98
CA ILE A 486 -5.70 -25.15 8.47
C ILE A 486 -6.02 -23.95 9.35
N ASN A 487 -6.75 -22.97 8.79
CA ASN A 487 -7.26 -21.83 9.54
C ASN A 487 -8.31 -22.30 10.58
N PRO A 488 -8.23 -21.89 11.86
CA PRO A 488 -9.20 -22.27 12.90
C PRO A 488 -10.68 -21.98 12.57
N GLU A 489 -10.99 -20.98 11.74
CA GLU A 489 -12.36 -20.68 11.30
C GLU A 489 -13.00 -21.82 10.49
N LEU A 490 -12.19 -22.66 9.83
CA LEU A 490 -12.68 -23.86 9.13
C LEU A 490 -13.19 -24.95 10.10
N LEU A 491 -12.83 -24.87 11.39
CA LEU A 491 -13.26 -25.82 12.43
C LEU A 491 -14.47 -25.35 13.24
N LYS A 492 -14.97 -24.13 13.01
CA LYS A 492 -16.23 -23.65 13.59
C LYS A 492 -17.42 -24.08 12.72
N ASP A 493 -18.57 -24.29 13.36
CA ASP A 493 -19.89 -24.56 12.77
C ASP A 493 -20.10 -25.90 12.03
N GLU A 494 -19.07 -26.57 11.53
CA GLU A 494 -19.22 -28.00 11.24
C GLU A 494 -19.23 -28.75 12.57
N GLY A 495 -20.44 -29.03 13.06
CA GLY A 495 -20.67 -29.91 14.21
C GLY A 495 -19.91 -31.21 13.97
N LYS A 496 -18.88 -31.43 14.81
CA LYS A 496 -17.85 -32.49 14.74
C LYS A 496 -18.06 -33.47 13.58
N PRO A 497 -17.24 -33.46 12.51
CA PRO A 497 -17.28 -34.56 11.53
C PRO A 497 -17.21 -35.87 12.32
N SER A 498 -18.21 -36.72 12.12
CA SER A 498 -18.85 -37.44 13.23
C SER A 498 -18.07 -38.65 13.75
N PHE A 499 -16.90 -38.40 14.35
CA PHE A 499 -16.14 -39.30 15.20
C PHE A 499 -15.29 -38.50 16.21
N ILE A 500 -15.26 -39.02 17.44
CA ILE A 500 -14.38 -38.69 18.56
C ILE A 500 -14.70 -37.37 19.29
N MET A 501 -14.90 -37.53 20.60
CA MET A 501 -15.19 -36.50 21.58
C MET A 501 -14.39 -36.85 22.85
N LEU A 502 -13.66 -35.88 23.41
CA LEU A 502 -12.86 -35.98 24.64
C LEU A 502 -11.58 -36.87 24.49
N SER A 503 -10.33 -36.40 24.36
CA SER A 503 -9.74 -35.09 24.00
C SER A 503 -8.22 -35.08 24.31
N ILE A 504 -7.30 -34.54 23.48
CA ILE A 504 -5.95 -34.06 23.96
C ILE A 504 -5.21 -33.05 23.10
N ILE A 505 -4.36 -32.26 23.77
CA ILE A 505 -3.07 -31.68 23.32
C ILE A 505 -2.33 -31.14 24.57
N TRP A 506 -1.00 -31.21 24.71
CA TRP A 506 -0.06 -30.52 23.82
C TRP A 506 1.20 -31.29 23.40
N PHE A 507 1.93 -30.66 22.48
CA PHE A 507 2.59 -31.31 21.35
C PHE A 507 4.11 -31.37 21.50
N ALA A 508 4.71 -32.53 21.22
CA ALA A 508 6.16 -32.66 21.03
C ALA A 508 6.62 -31.77 19.86
N GLN A 509 7.37 -30.70 20.11
CA GLN A 509 7.92 -29.82 19.07
C GLN A 509 9.44 -29.96 18.99
N HIS A 510 10.00 -30.00 17.77
CA HIS A 510 11.42 -29.74 17.55
C HIS A 510 11.70 -28.26 17.77
N LEU A 511 12.36 -27.93 18.86
CA LEU A 511 12.80 -26.57 19.15
C LEU A 511 14.26 -26.58 19.62
N ILE A 512 14.92 -25.43 19.50
CA ILE A 512 16.22 -25.23 20.14
C ILE A 512 15.95 -24.97 21.62
N ARG A 513 16.59 -25.74 22.51
CA ARG A 513 16.48 -25.52 23.95
C ARG A 513 16.99 -24.11 24.29
N GLY A 514 16.12 -23.27 24.84
CA GLY A 514 16.43 -21.85 25.11
C GLY A 514 16.98 -21.54 26.51
N GLU A 515 17.08 -22.54 27.39
CA GLU A 515 17.50 -22.42 28.79
C GLU A 515 18.29 -23.68 29.22
N SER A 516 18.83 -23.75 30.43
CA SER A 516 19.69 -24.86 30.90
C SER A 516 21.11 -24.86 30.29
N THR A 517 22.05 -25.65 30.82
CA THR A 517 23.38 -25.81 30.20
C THR A 517 23.32 -26.50 28.82
N ASN A 518 22.20 -27.15 28.48
CA ASN A 518 21.92 -27.76 27.19
C ASN A 518 21.37 -26.74 26.16
N MET A 519 21.36 -25.44 26.47
CA MET A 519 20.91 -24.37 25.57
C MET A 519 21.61 -24.43 24.21
N GLY A 520 20.84 -24.24 23.13
CA GLY A 520 21.32 -24.37 21.75
C GLY A 520 21.16 -25.76 21.14
N ARG A 521 20.93 -26.82 21.94
CA ARG A 521 20.68 -28.18 21.42
C ARG A 521 19.24 -28.34 20.92
N PRO A 522 19.01 -29.07 19.80
CA PRO A 522 17.67 -29.53 19.43
C PRO A 522 17.06 -30.39 20.54
N CYS A 523 15.82 -30.10 20.91
CA CYS A 523 15.12 -30.71 22.03
C CYS A 523 13.63 -30.90 21.70
N ILE A 524 13.05 -32.00 22.20
CA ILE A 524 11.62 -32.27 22.17
C ILE A 524 11.01 -31.74 23.46
N PHE A 525 10.14 -30.74 23.36
CA PHE A 525 9.41 -30.22 24.51
C PHE A 525 8.10 -30.98 24.72
N VAL A 526 7.90 -31.51 25.91
CA VAL A 526 6.63 -32.09 26.38
C VAL A 526 6.10 -31.16 27.48
N ARG A 527 5.06 -30.38 27.17
CA ARG A 527 4.46 -29.45 28.14
C ARG A 527 3.24 -30.07 28.82
N LEU A 528 3.35 -30.27 30.13
CA LEU A 528 2.23 -30.63 31.00
C LEU A 528 1.44 -29.38 31.38
N THR A 529 0.27 -29.62 31.97
CA THR A 529 -0.74 -28.60 32.28
C THR A 529 -1.10 -28.63 33.76
N GLY A 530 -1.62 -27.51 34.26
CA GLY A 530 -1.86 -27.34 35.69
C GLY A 530 -0.60 -26.87 36.43
N CYS A 531 -0.84 -25.97 37.37
CA CYS A 531 0.14 -25.44 38.30
C CYS A 531 -0.65 -24.72 39.40
N ASP A 532 -0.20 -24.86 40.64
CA ASP A 532 -0.81 -24.25 41.83
C ASP A 532 -0.15 -22.92 42.22
N LEU A 533 1.01 -22.60 41.65
CA LEU A 533 1.65 -21.29 41.76
C LEU A 533 1.00 -20.26 40.81
N ARG A 534 1.09 -18.97 41.15
CA ARG A 534 0.58 -17.84 40.34
C ARG A 534 1.63 -16.73 40.22
N CYS A 535 2.76 -17.04 39.60
CA CYS A 535 3.89 -16.11 39.51
C CYS A 535 3.50 -14.83 38.74
N SER A 536 3.89 -13.67 39.26
CA SER A 536 3.65 -12.34 38.66
C SER A 536 4.04 -12.28 37.16
N TYR A 537 5.27 -12.72 36.85
CA TYR A 537 5.86 -12.76 35.51
C TYR A 537 5.78 -14.15 34.83
N CYS A 538 4.79 -14.98 35.15
CA CYS A 538 4.59 -16.26 34.46
C CYS A 538 4.36 -16.06 32.94
N ASP A 539 5.22 -16.68 32.12
CA ASP A 539 5.16 -16.76 30.66
C ASP A 539 4.31 -17.95 30.15
N THR A 540 4.05 -18.91 31.03
CA THR A 540 3.29 -20.13 30.77
C THR A 540 1.82 -20.04 31.22
N LYS A 541 1.24 -18.83 31.29
CA LYS A 541 -0.14 -18.57 31.78
C LYS A 541 -1.23 -19.38 31.06
N TYR A 542 -1.02 -19.80 29.82
CA TYR A 542 -1.94 -20.66 29.09
C TYR A 542 -1.98 -22.09 29.64
N ALA A 543 -0.90 -22.60 30.23
CA ALA A 543 -0.81 -23.94 30.80
C ALA A 543 -1.68 -24.14 32.06
N TYR A 544 -2.26 -23.07 32.62
CA TYR A 544 -3.24 -23.18 33.72
C TYR A 544 -4.60 -23.72 33.27
N HIS A 545 -4.99 -23.52 32.00
CA HIS A 545 -6.37 -23.74 31.52
C HIS A 545 -6.48 -24.37 30.11
N GLU A 546 -5.42 -24.36 29.31
CA GLU A 546 -5.36 -25.07 28.01
C GLU A 546 -4.72 -26.46 28.20
N GLY A 547 -5.14 -27.47 27.42
CA GLY A 547 -4.65 -28.85 27.56
C GLY A 547 -5.63 -29.89 27.01
N GLN A 548 -5.50 -31.17 27.40
CA GLN A 548 -6.55 -32.21 27.64
C GLN A 548 -5.84 -33.59 27.97
N ILE A 549 -6.32 -34.79 27.57
CA ILE A 549 -5.95 -36.15 28.11
C ILE A 549 -5.48 -37.22 27.06
N MET A 550 -4.26 -37.75 27.19
CA MET A 550 -3.57 -38.69 26.25
C MET A 550 -2.97 -39.86 27.03
N SER A 551 -2.87 -41.05 26.42
CA SER A 551 -2.19 -42.19 27.06
C SER A 551 -0.66 -42.11 26.99
N MET A 552 0.01 -42.79 27.93
CA MET A 552 1.47 -42.93 27.94
C MET A 552 2.04 -43.43 26.60
N ASN A 553 1.38 -44.43 26.01
CA ASN A 553 1.78 -45.01 24.72
C ASN A 553 1.65 -44.01 23.57
N GLU A 554 0.60 -43.18 23.55
CA GLU A 554 0.47 -42.12 22.54
C GLU A 554 1.53 -41.03 22.70
N VAL A 555 1.95 -40.72 23.94
CA VAL A 555 3.05 -39.78 24.21
C VAL A 555 4.37 -40.36 23.69
N LEU A 556 4.71 -41.60 24.05
CA LEU A 556 5.92 -42.30 23.58
C LEU A 556 5.95 -42.44 22.04
N GLN A 557 4.88 -42.94 21.44
CA GLN A 557 4.74 -43.04 19.98
C GLN A 557 4.77 -41.66 19.31
N THR A 558 4.37 -40.59 20.00
CA THR A 558 4.47 -39.23 19.47
C THR A 558 5.92 -38.78 19.45
N ILE A 559 6.63 -38.92 20.57
CA ILE A 559 8.05 -38.59 20.74
C ILE A 559 8.94 -39.35 19.74
N GLN A 560 8.68 -40.65 19.49
CA GLN A 560 9.41 -41.46 18.51
C GLN A 560 9.37 -40.92 17.07
N LYS A 561 8.44 -40.03 16.73
CA LYS A 561 8.34 -39.42 15.38
C LYS A 561 9.34 -38.27 15.16
N TYR A 562 10.09 -37.89 16.19
CA TYR A 562 11.00 -36.74 16.19
C TYR A 562 12.46 -37.24 16.25
N PRO A 563 13.33 -36.97 15.25
CA PRO A 563 14.74 -37.39 15.22
C PRO A 563 15.66 -36.65 16.22
N CYS A 564 15.24 -36.49 17.48
CA CYS A 564 16.02 -35.89 18.55
C CYS A 564 15.99 -36.80 19.79
N SER A 565 17.15 -37.07 20.37
CA SER A 565 17.28 -37.88 21.59
C SER A 565 17.08 -37.09 22.88
N LEU A 566 17.13 -35.75 22.83
CA LEU A 566 16.97 -34.88 24.00
C LEU A 566 15.51 -34.47 24.20
N ILE A 567 14.96 -34.73 25.37
CA ILE A 567 13.58 -34.41 25.76
C ILE A 567 13.58 -33.52 26.99
N LEU A 568 12.67 -32.55 27.04
CA LEU A 568 12.34 -31.79 28.23
C LEU A 568 10.86 -31.97 28.58
N ILE A 569 10.60 -32.47 29.79
CA ILE A 569 9.29 -32.33 30.44
C ILE A 569 9.26 -30.97 31.14
N THR A 570 8.24 -30.15 30.88
CA THR A 570 8.08 -28.81 31.48
C THR A 570 6.59 -28.42 31.47
N GLY A 571 6.26 -27.15 31.75
CA GLY A 571 4.88 -26.63 31.74
C GLY A 571 4.23 -26.69 33.12
N GLY A 572 3.90 -25.52 33.65
CA GLY A 572 3.25 -25.41 34.96
C GLY A 572 4.12 -25.93 36.11
N GLU A 573 3.57 -26.85 36.90
CA GLU A 573 4.34 -27.71 37.82
C GLU A 573 4.10 -29.17 37.42
N PRO A 574 4.98 -29.76 36.59
CA PRO A 574 4.78 -31.10 36.04
C PRO A 574 4.52 -32.18 37.08
N LEU A 575 5.15 -32.07 38.26
CA LEU A 575 5.06 -33.08 39.32
C LEU A 575 3.74 -33.06 40.10
N LEU A 576 2.82 -32.12 39.83
CA LEU A 576 1.43 -32.24 40.27
C LEU A 576 0.70 -33.42 39.58
N GLN A 577 1.19 -33.87 38.41
CA GLN A 577 0.63 -35.02 37.70
C GLN A 577 1.40 -36.28 38.09
N HIS A 578 0.74 -37.23 38.76
CA HIS A 578 1.37 -38.47 39.21
C HIS A 578 1.98 -39.30 38.06
N ASP A 579 1.33 -39.29 36.89
CA ASP A 579 1.82 -40.01 35.70
C ASP A 579 3.13 -39.42 35.14
N CYS A 580 3.52 -38.20 35.53
CA CYS A 580 4.80 -37.59 35.13
C CYS A 580 6.00 -38.45 35.57
N TYR A 581 5.94 -39.07 36.75
CA TYR A 581 7.02 -39.93 37.25
C TYR A 581 7.18 -41.18 36.36
N MET A 582 6.07 -41.81 35.96
CA MET A 582 6.08 -42.96 35.05
C MET A 582 6.55 -42.59 33.64
N LEU A 583 6.14 -41.42 33.12
CA LEU A 583 6.58 -40.91 31.83
C LEU A 583 8.10 -40.72 31.79
N LEU A 584 8.67 -40.11 32.84
CA LEU A 584 10.09 -39.86 32.96
C LEU A 584 10.92 -41.16 32.90
N THR A 585 10.55 -42.17 33.69
CA THR A 585 11.20 -43.49 33.66
C THR A 585 11.05 -44.16 32.29
N ALA A 586 9.83 -44.19 31.73
CA ALA A 586 9.58 -44.82 30.44
C ALA A 586 10.37 -44.18 29.28
N LEU A 587 10.62 -42.87 29.32
CA LEU A 587 11.47 -42.18 28.34
C LEU A 587 12.94 -42.54 28.48
N CYS A 588 13.46 -42.63 29.71
CA CYS A 588 14.82 -43.10 29.96
C CYS A 588 15.01 -44.58 29.54
N ASP A 589 13.98 -45.42 29.72
CA ASP A 589 13.99 -46.82 29.26
C ASP A 589 13.96 -46.94 27.72
N ASN A 590 13.40 -45.95 27.03
CA ASN A 590 13.47 -45.82 25.57
C ASN A 590 14.76 -45.11 25.08
N HIS A 591 15.79 -45.03 25.93
CA HIS A 591 17.12 -44.46 25.63
C HIS A 591 17.15 -42.96 25.24
N TYR A 592 16.16 -42.17 25.68
CA TYR A 592 16.20 -40.71 25.54
C TYR A 592 17.05 -40.06 26.65
N GLU A 593 17.71 -38.93 26.32
CA GLU A 593 18.28 -38.00 27.30
C GLU A 593 17.13 -37.12 27.82
N VAL A 594 16.72 -37.31 29.07
CA VAL A 594 15.51 -36.69 29.63
C VAL A 594 15.86 -35.61 30.64
N MET A 595 15.25 -34.44 30.48
CA MET A 595 15.30 -33.33 31.43
C MET A 595 13.90 -33.05 32.00
N LEU A 596 13.83 -32.58 33.23
CA LEU A 596 12.60 -32.11 33.90
C LEU A 596 12.79 -30.67 34.38
N GLU A 597 11.98 -29.73 33.91
CA GLU A 597 11.92 -28.36 34.44
C GLU A 597 10.68 -28.20 35.32
N THR A 598 10.91 -28.03 36.63
CA THR A 598 9.90 -27.96 37.71
C THR A 598 10.02 -26.62 38.45
N SER A 599 8.93 -26.17 39.07
CA SER A 599 8.92 -24.95 39.88
C SER A 599 9.56 -25.12 41.26
N GLY A 600 9.90 -26.36 41.64
CA GLY A 600 10.50 -26.68 42.94
C GLY A 600 9.51 -26.64 44.11
N HIS A 601 8.20 -26.56 43.86
CA HIS A 601 7.18 -26.65 44.90
C HIS A 601 6.98 -28.09 45.40
N ILE A 602 6.94 -29.05 44.46
CA ILE A 602 6.80 -30.49 44.75
C ILE A 602 8.19 -31.11 44.96
N LEU A 603 8.27 -32.16 45.78
CA LEU A 603 9.52 -32.85 46.07
C LEU A 603 9.97 -33.71 44.87
N THR A 604 11.27 -33.67 44.57
CA THR A 604 11.90 -34.28 43.39
C THR A 604 12.71 -35.56 43.70
N ASP A 605 12.55 -36.12 44.89
CA ASP A 605 13.25 -37.30 45.38
C ASP A 605 12.81 -38.60 44.66
N ALA A 606 11.52 -38.71 44.34
CA ALA A 606 10.93 -39.82 43.59
C ALA A 606 11.17 -39.74 42.05
N VAL A 607 11.87 -38.72 41.56
CA VAL A 607 12.22 -38.61 40.13
C VAL A 607 13.35 -39.58 39.79
N ASP A 608 13.22 -40.29 38.66
CA ASP A 608 14.24 -41.23 38.15
C ASP A 608 15.62 -40.57 38.08
N LYS A 609 16.63 -41.21 38.67
CA LYS A 609 17.99 -40.65 38.79
C LYS A 609 18.72 -40.46 37.45
N ARG A 610 18.19 -41.01 36.36
CA ARG A 610 18.68 -40.78 34.98
C ARG A 610 18.19 -39.46 34.38
N VAL A 611 17.18 -38.84 34.99
CA VAL A 611 16.60 -37.57 34.54
C VAL A 611 17.39 -36.41 35.13
N LYS A 612 17.79 -35.49 34.27
CA LYS A 612 18.40 -34.22 34.69
C LYS A 612 17.32 -33.26 35.20
N LYS A 613 17.36 -32.91 36.49
CA LYS A 613 16.40 -31.97 37.08
C LYS A 613 16.87 -30.53 36.90
N ILE A 614 15.94 -29.64 36.56
CA ILE A 614 16.10 -28.20 36.45
C ILE A 614 15.06 -27.58 37.36
N ILE A 615 15.50 -27.06 38.51
CA ILE A 615 14.61 -26.53 39.54
C ILE A 615 14.60 -25.01 39.47
N ASP A 616 13.48 -24.44 38.99
CA ASP A 616 13.30 -22.99 38.84
C ASP A 616 12.79 -22.35 40.14
N MET A 617 13.75 -22.05 41.03
CA MET A 617 13.52 -21.48 42.35
C MET A 617 12.91 -20.08 42.24
N LYS A 618 11.71 -19.92 42.80
CA LYS A 618 10.94 -18.69 42.69
C LYS A 618 11.51 -17.61 43.61
N THR A 619 11.98 -16.51 43.04
CA THR A 619 12.55 -15.36 43.75
C THR A 619 11.44 -14.47 44.36
N PRO A 620 11.74 -13.53 45.28
CA PRO A 620 10.74 -12.64 45.87
C PRO A 620 9.82 -11.94 44.86
N SER A 621 10.36 -11.43 43.75
CA SER A 621 9.57 -10.71 42.72
C SER A 621 8.50 -11.57 42.05
N SER A 622 8.62 -12.91 42.09
CA SER A 622 7.58 -13.83 41.61
C SER A 622 6.30 -13.80 42.44
N LEU A 623 6.37 -13.28 43.66
CA LEU A 623 5.39 -13.40 44.76
C LEU A 623 5.16 -14.82 45.28
N MET A 624 5.92 -15.81 44.79
CA MET A 624 5.77 -17.24 45.09
C MET A 624 6.95 -17.84 45.86
N SER A 625 7.95 -17.04 46.29
CA SER A 625 9.15 -17.55 46.96
C SER A 625 8.90 -18.35 48.23
N LYS A 626 7.82 -18.04 48.97
CA LYS A 626 7.36 -18.78 50.16
C LYS A 626 6.83 -20.19 49.85
N LYS A 627 6.62 -20.53 48.57
CA LYS A 627 6.18 -21.85 48.12
C LYS A 627 7.34 -22.78 47.72
N ASN A 628 8.57 -22.28 47.57
CA ASN A 628 9.70 -23.15 47.25
C ASN A 628 9.87 -24.25 48.33
N ASN A 629 10.03 -25.50 47.92
CA ASN A 629 10.39 -26.58 48.82
C ASN A 629 11.91 -26.75 48.85
N TYR A 630 12.56 -26.16 49.86
CA TYR A 630 14.01 -26.11 50.00
C TYR A 630 14.67 -27.49 50.20
N GLU A 631 13.91 -28.53 50.59
CA GLU A 631 14.43 -29.89 50.67
C GLU A 631 14.92 -30.40 49.31
N ASN A 632 14.34 -29.93 48.20
CA ASN A 632 14.81 -30.22 46.84
C ASN A 632 16.31 -29.92 46.65
N LEU A 633 16.84 -28.88 47.29
CA LEU A 633 18.26 -28.50 47.20
C LEU A 633 19.21 -29.53 47.84
N LYS A 634 18.70 -30.51 48.60
CA LYS A 634 19.47 -31.64 49.15
C LYS A 634 19.54 -32.82 48.15
N PHE A 635 18.57 -32.92 47.24
CA PHE A 635 18.45 -33.98 46.25
C PHE A 635 19.03 -33.60 44.87
N CYS A 636 19.57 -32.39 44.71
CA CYS A 636 20.32 -31.96 43.54
C CYS A 636 21.77 -32.46 43.58
N SER A 637 22.28 -32.86 42.42
CA SER A 637 23.65 -33.27 42.16
C SER A 637 24.33 -32.37 41.12
N MET A 638 25.60 -32.62 40.81
CA MET A 638 26.32 -31.94 39.72
C MET A 638 25.78 -32.29 38.33
N HIS A 639 24.92 -33.30 38.20
CA HIS A 639 24.15 -33.56 36.98
C HIS A 639 23.01 -32.55 36.81
N ASP A 640 22.41 -32.13 37.93
CA ASP A 640 21.23 -31.28 37.98
C ASP A 640 21.57 -29.78 37.86
N GLU A 641 20.52 -28.97 37.78
CA GLU A 641 20.58 -27.52 37.71
C GLU A 641 19.55 -26.86 38.64
N VAL A 642 19.93 -25.75 39.27
CA VAL A 642 19.02 -24.86 39.98
C VAL A 642 19.05 -23.48 39.32
N LYS A 643 17.88 -23.03 38.87
CA LYS A 643 17.68 -21.80 38.11
C LYS A 643 17.02 -20.75 38.99
N PHE A 644 17.42 -19.50 38.80
CA PHE A 644 16.81 -18.32 39.42
C PHE A 644 16.51 -17.30 38.33
N VAL A 645 15.23 -16.92 38.18
CA VAL A 645 14.82 -15.83 37.28
C VAL A 645 14.76 -14.52 38.07
N ILE A 646 15.77 -13.68 37.89
CA ILE A 646 16.03 -12.45 38.63
C ILE A 646 15.28 -11.27 37.99
N GLY A 647 14.31 -10.70 38.69
CA GLY A 647 13.58 -9.49 38.26
C GLY A 647 14.15 -8.19 38.82
N SER A 648 14.89 -8.25 39.93
CA SER A 648 15.32 -7.07 40.70
C SER A 648 16.67 -7.28 41.39
N LYS A 649 17.24 -6.21 41.98
CA LYS A 649 18.44 -6.33 42.83
C LYS A 649 18.15 -7.08 44.14
N GLU A 650 16.91 -7.01 44.65
CA GLU A 650 16.45 -7.78 45.81
C GLU A 650 16.45 -9.28 45.51
N ASP A 651 15.90 -9.70 44.36
CA ASP A 651 15.95 -11.10 43.90
C ASP A 651 17.38 -11.62 43.83
N TYR A 652 18.30 -10.78 43.35
CA TYR A 652 19.71 -11.12 43.21
C TYR A 652 20.38 -11.34 44.57
N GLU A 653 20.26 -10.41 45.51
CA GLU A 653 20.86 -10.56 46.86
C GLU A 653 20.22 -11.72 47.63
N TRP A 654 18.91 -11.93 47.49
CA TRP A 654 18.21 -13.07 48.07
C TRP A 654 18.75 -14.40 47.52
N SER A 655 18.90 -14.50 46.19
CA SER A 655 19.42 -15.72 45.54
C SER A 655 20.87 -15.98 45.92
N LYS A 656 21.72 -14.94 45.95
CA LYS A 656 23.11 -14.97 46.44
C LYS A 656 23.18 -15.48 47.88
N HIS A 657 22.35 -14.95 48.78
CA HIS A 657 22.30 -15.37 50.18
C HIS A 657 21.93 -16.86 50.30
N LEU A 658 20.92 -17.33 49.55
CA LEU A 658 20.52 -18.74 49.53
C LEU A 658 21.63 -19.65 49.00
N ILE A 659 22.32 -19.25 47.93
CA ILE A 659 23.45 -20.01 47.36
C ILE A 659 24.59 -20.18 48.36
N LEU A 660 24.97 -19.09 49.04
CA LEU A 660 26.07 -19.08 50.01
C LEU A 660 25.72 -19.89 51.26
N THR A 661 24.54 -19.67 51.84
CA THR A 661 24.09 -20.37 53.07
C THR A 661 23.87 -21.87 52.86
N THR A 662 23.47 -22.30 51.65
CA THR A 662 23.30 -23.72 51.32
C THR A 662 24.50 -24.34 50.61
N ASN A 663 25.58 -23.58 50.38
CA ASN A 663 26.76 -24.00 49.62
C ASN A 663 26.39 -24.65 48.26
N LEU A 664 25.43 -24.05 47.54
CA LEU A 664 24.70 -24.71 46.45
C LEU A 664 25.57 -25.01 45.22
N THR A 665 26.42 -24.06 44.84
CA THR A 665 27.33 -24.14 43.67
C THR A 665 28.39 -25.23 43.79
N ASN A 666 28.67 -25.71 45.01
CA ASN A 666 29.55 -26.85 45.26
C ASN A 666 28.83 -28.21 45.18
N ARG A 667 27.52 -28.22 44.90
CA ARG A 667 26.68 -29.43 44.85
C ARG A 667 25.90 -29.58 43.55
N THR A 668 25.58 -28.49 42.86
CA THR A 668 24.80 -28.48 41.62
C THR A 668 25.10 -27.23 40.79
N ASN A 669 24.77 -27.26 39.50
CA ASN A 669 24.97 -26.11 38.61
C ASN A 669 23.93 -25.03 38.89
N VAL A 670 24.36 -23.80 39.14
CA VAL A 670 23.43 -22.69 39.42
C VAL A 670 23.35 -21.72 38.25
N LEU A 671 22.13 -21.41 37.80
CA LEU A 671 21.83 -20.59 36.64
C LEU A 671 21.09 -19.31 37.03
N PHE A 672 21.61 -18.15 36.59
CA PHE A 672 20.96 -16.85 36.77
C PHE A 672 20.47 -16.31 35.42
N SER A 673 19.15 -16.07 35.33
CA SER A 673 18.51 -15.50 34.15
C SER A 673 17.74 -14.23 34.49
N PRO A 674 17.80 -13.17 33.65
CA PRO A 674 17.00 -11.97 33.89
C PRO A 674 15.52 -12.23 33.51
N VAL A 675 14.58 -11.63 34.25
CA VAL A 675 13.19 -11.53 33.78
C VAL A 675 13.19 -10.68 32.50
N PHE A 676 12.78 -11.29 31.39
CA PHE A 676 12.69 -10.66 30.07
C PHE A 676 11.89 -9.35 30.11
N GLU A 677 12.33 -8.34 29.34
CA GLU A 677 11.84 -6.95 29.33
C GLU A 677 11.87 -6.19 30.67
N THR A 678 12.07 -6.86 31.82
CA THR A 678 12.04 -6.25 33.15
C THR A 678 13.43 -5.89 33.67
N LEU A 679 14.39 -6.82 33.55
CA LEU A 679 15.78 -6.61 33.99
C LEU A 679 16.73 -6.65 32.77
N PRO A 680 17.46 -5.58 32.46
CA PRO A 680 18.45 -5.61 31.38
C PRO A 680 19.52 -6.69 31.63
N PRO A 681 19.81 -7.57 30.65
CA PRO A 681 20.79 -8.65 30.80
C PRO A 681 22.18 -8.17 31.27
N LEU A 682 22.60 -6.98 30.81
CA LEU A 682 23.84 -6.33 31.21
C LEU A 682 23.89 -6.06 32.72
N SER A 683 22.79 -5.59 33.34
CA SER A 683 22.74 -5.28 34.77
C SER A 683 22.99 -6.52 35.62
N LEU A 684 22.36 -7.65 35.28
CA LEU A 684 22.56 -8.92 35.98
C LEU A 684 23.98 -9.45 35.81
N ALA A 685 24.53 -9.39 34.58
CA ALA A 685 25.92 -9.77 34.32
C ALA A 685 26.91 -8.91 35.12
N THR A 686 26.71 -7.59 35.19
CA THR A 686 27.52 -6.69 36.02
C THR A 686 27.48 -7.06 37.49
N TRP A 687 26.31 -7.41 38.05
CA TRP A 687 26.22 -7.84 39.45
C TRP A 687 26.98 -9.15 39.70
N ILE A 688 26.79 -10.18 38.86
CA ILE A 688 27.51 -11.46 38.94
C ILE A 688 29.03 -11.25 38.92
N LEU A 689 29.52 -10.40 38.01
CA LEU A 689 30.95 -10.07 37.90
C LEU A 689 31.46 -9.28 39.12
N THR A 690 30.67 -8.36 39.66
CA THR A 690 31.04 -7.53 40.82
C THR A 690 31.21 -8.37 42.09
N ASP A 691 30.30 -9.31 42.33
CA ASP A 691 30.31 -10.18 43.51
C ASP A 691 31.08 -11.50 43.33
N ALA A 692 31.61 -11.74 42.12
CA ALA A 692 32.39 -12.93 41.76
C ALA A 692 31.74 -14.29 42.13
N ILE A 693 30.40 -14.36 42.15
CA ILE A 693 29.67 -15.56 42.54
C ILE A 693 29.82 -16.64 41.45
N PRO A 694 30.13 -17.91 41.78
CA PRO A 694 30.28 -19.01 40.81
C PRO A 694 28.93 -19.51 40.28
N VAL A 695 28.14 -18.62 39.65
CA VAL A 695 26.90 -18.93 38.93
C VAL A 695 27.09 -18.77 37.43
N ARG A 696 26.34 -19.53 36.64
CA ARG A 696 26.30 -19.37 35.18
C ARG A 696 25.24 -18.34 34.82
N PHE A 697 25.67 -17.23 34.22
CA PHE A 697 24.74 -16.28 33.59
C PHE A 697 24.12 -16.89 32.32
N GLN A 698 22.81 -16.72 32.15
CA GLN A 698 22.07 -17.24 31.00
C GLN A 698 20.92 -16.32 30.61
N ILE A 699 20.83 -15.97 29.32
CA ILE A 699 19.61 -15.36 28.77
C ILE A 699 18.56 -16.44 28.48
N GLN A 700 17.28 -16.11 28.64
CA GLN A 700 16.16 -16.93 28.14
C GLN A 700 16.13 -16.82 26.61
N LEU A 701 17.05 -17.50 25.93
CA LEU A 701 17.35 -17.35 24.50
C LEU A 701 16.09 -17.46 23.62
N HIS A 702 15.14 -18.30 24.04
CA HIS A 702 13.89 -18.50 23.34
C HIS A 702 13.03 -17.22 23.20
N LYS A 703 13.12 -16.28 24.15
CA LYS A 703 12.39 -15.00 24.08
C LYS A 703 13.00 -13.99 23.10
N TYR A 704 14.18 -14.28 22.56
CA TYR A 704 14.87 -13.48 21.55
C TYR A 704 14.82 -14.09 20.14
N ILE A 705 14.65 -15.42 20.03
CA ILE A 705 14.57 -16.12 18.74
C ILE A 705 13.14 -16.09 18.17
N TRP A 706 12.12 -16.13 19.04
CA TRP A 706 10.71 -16.21 18.65
C TRP A 706 9.89 -15.11 19.32
N GLU A 707 8.80 -14.67 18.69
CA GLU A 707 7.94 -13.61 19.23
C GLU A 707 7.31 -14.02 20.58
N PRO A 708 7.06 -13.08 21.52
CA PRO A 708 6.53 -13.39 22.86
C PRO A 708 5.19 -14.15 22.88
N ASN A 709 4.40 -14.07 21.80
CA ASN A 709 3.13 -14.78 21.65
C ASN A 709 3.26 -16.18 21.03
N THR A 710 4.47 -16.65 20.71
CA THR A 710 4.71 -17.94 20.03
C THR A 710 4.49 -19.12 20.97
N LYS A 711 3.28 -19.69 20.97
CA LYS A 711 2.95 -20.87 21.80
C LYS A 711 3.82 -22.08 21.47
N GLY A 712 4.52 -22.60 22.47
CA GLY A 712 5.32 -23.84 22.41
C GLY A 712 6.82 -23.63 22.65
N VAL A 713 7.28 -22.39 22.43
CA VAL A 713 8.64 -21.89 22.61
C VAL A 713 9.08 -21.91 24.07
#